data_AF-A0A937KAD1-F1
#
_entry.id   AF-A0A937KAD1-F1
#
_cell.length_a   1.000
_cell.length_b   1.000
_cell.length_c   1.000
_cell.angle_alpha   90.00
_cell.angle_beta   90.00
_cell.angle_gamma   90.00
#
_symmetry.space_group_name_H-M   'P 1'
#
loop_
_entity.id
_entity.type
_entity.pdbx_description
1 polymer ?
#
loop_
_entity_poly.entity_id
_entity_poly.type
_entity_poly.pdbx_seq_one_letter_code
_entity_poly.pdbx_strand_id
1 'polypeptide(L)'
;MRLTLLLLWSFCVVLTANSQDNHPMCQTDARMRELYQQHPEARQEAREFEQLMRSNKHQATSKTAATGYTIPVVFHIFGTDFAGKTVDDNTIITALEKTNEDFKGLNDDYNTVSDLFSGLRSTLDIEFKLAKTDPNGNPTTGINYYPERSGFGNGGGYDSQIQQYAWDNYMYMNVYIMLDLYADGTYNNSGVAWYPDTWMSDNNLARVVYNGRYLYGNTDKEFASVLTHEFGHWLNLAHTFDNECNAPGDNVDDTPATTANSGTCNVTTEMCPGAGIPNGENYMDYASCYKMFTQGQVARMTSALSHASRQPLWQESNLEATGVNNASQPILLYAASQLYEDESNNGAIDGSVTISGKNGATYATTGILTPGTHYTASNVPAGLSLQINVTGSTSAEMSFTGSASAHANSNSVSNISITFLDAAISGGASSIQNPTYSGFSLFFQDPYTIVYNDINNITANSSATWTYFTVEHGDGAYGSWYDGGKLRLETYTKPLICEGSTRNISLLTSGTPIGTNSNWVDGGAYPDEHDLRSSSYTVWDGQTGYIGFRFSSPEGKKLHGWMKVSVNASGNSFTVYEYAYYTKPEGTIIAGSTTVNPAPVAAFTASATTMTPGQSVTFSDQSTGSPTSWSWSFPGGTPATSTQQNPAVTYNTAGTYNVELTATNANGSSTKTAANYITVNGGSNTYCSSSGDDASYEHIANVAIGDFSNPTGASTYSDYTGLSINLVKGDNNFTLTPGFSGSAYNEYFRVWIDYNQNGDFSDAGELAFDAGSALSSAVSGTITVPASAHDGTTRLRVSMRYRSAPQSCGSIVYGEVEDYTAHIGNAVTVNAPSNLTANAASTAVSLSWTDNSNNEDGFDIERSTDGTNFSVVSSAATNTTSYNDTGLSVNTTYSYRVRAKKGTAYSAYSNSSSATTSGGGAGYCEVTNGNPSGQYITNISIGSIDNTSTYDDSGYSDYTSQSANISSSATLTVTPHNTWAATAAKAWVDWNKDGDFDDANEEVLSGSGANGSYSATVSVPSGTSGAVRLRVRVAYSATPTACGDLYFSEVEDYTLNAGTSASPSRSGSGIDFENEVSMFPNPSKESRFNIKYPEYGGDLEVTVLSLQGVTVHQEVIPQQAANTGMISIQLNQNIRGTFLVRVKNNTSSVVRKIQFE
;
A
#
# COMPACT_ATOMS: atom_id res chain seq x y z
N MET A 1 21.01 -20.49 -74.94
CA MET A 1 21.99 -21.01 -75.92
C MET A 1 22.70 -22.20 -75.26
N ARG A 2 22.43 -23.44 -75.74
CA ARG A 2 23.16 -24.73 -75.58
C ARG A 2 23.56 -25.20 -74.15
N LEU A 3 22.87 -26.22 -73.61
CA LEU A 3 23.24 -27.68 -73.57
C LEU A 3 24.30 -27.98 -72.47
N THR A 4 24.17 -28.92 -71.52
CA THR A 4 23.68 -30.31 -71.66
C THR A 4 23.42 -31.00 -70.29
N LEU A 5 22.35 -31.80 -70.26
CA LEU A 5 22.11 -33.14 -69.67
C LEU A 5 22.03 -33.50 -68.15
N LEU A 6 20.88 -34.13 -67.86
CA LEU A 6 20.37 -35.01 -66.79
C LEU A 6 21.32 -36.04 -66.13
N LEU A 7 21.10 -36.38 -64.84
CA LEU A 7 20.34 -37.58 -64.39
C LEU A 7 20.13 -37.66 -62.86
N LEU A 8 18.95 -38.17 -62.45
CA LEU A 8 18.51 -38.56 -61.10
C LEU A 8 19.23 -39.82 -60.58
N TRP A 9 19.41 -40.01 -59.25
CA TRP A 9 18.55 -40.83 -58.35
C TRP A 9 19.14 -41.04 -56.94
N SER A 10 18.25 -41.25 -55.98
CA SER A 10 18.39 -41.35 -54.52
C SER A 10 19.36 -42.41 -53.99
N PHE A 11 19.96 -42.14 -52.81
CA PHE A 11 20.08 -43.17 -51.78
C PHE A 11 19.92 -42.55 -50.37
N CYS A 12 18.99 -43.16 -49.63
CA CYS A 12 18.67 -42.92 -48.24
C CYS A 12 19.93 -43.15 -47.38
N VAL A 13 20.37 -42.16 -46.61
CA VAL A 13 21.18 -42.41 -45.42
C VAL A 13 20.32 -42.01 -44.23
N VAL A 14 19.84 -43.05 -43.56
CA VAL A 14 19.37 -43.00 -42.18
C VAL A 14 20.52 -42.44 -41.36
N LEU A 15 20.48 -41.14 -41.05
CA LEU A 15 21.22 -40.63 -39.91
C LEU A 15 20.43 -41.11 -38.69
N THR A 16 20.87 -42.24 -38.16
CA THR A 16 20.59 -42.60 -36.78
C THR A 16 21.01 -41.40 -35.93
N ALA A 17 20.03 -40.76 -35.31
CA ALA A 17 20.25 -39.89 -34.18
C ALA A 17 20.92 -40.74 -33.08
N ASN A 18 22.25 -40.75 -33.08
CA ASN A 18 23.00 -41.03 -31.87
C ASN A 18 23.06 -39.70 -31.12
N SER A 19 22.09 -39.49 -30.23
CA SER A 19 22.26 -38.58 -29.10
C SER A 19 23.34 -39.19 -28.19
N GLN A 20 24.60 -38.88 -28.47
CA GLN A 20 25.61 -38.89 -27.41
C GLN A 20 25.47 -37.56 -26.68
N ASP A 21 24.94 -37.61 -25.46
CA ASP A 21 25.03 -36.51 -24.52
C ASP A 21 26.52 -36.15 -24.36
N ASN A 22 26.88 -34.97 -24.86
CA ASN A 22 28.21 -34.39 -24.64
C ASN A 22 28.35 -34.08 -23.14
N HIS A 23 29.46 -34.53 -22.54
CA HIS A 23 29.84 -34.22 -21.16
C HIS A 23 29.74 -32.72 -20.86
N PRO A 24 29.28 -32.32 -19.67
CA PRO A 24 29.03 -30.92 -19.35
C PRO A 24 30.36 -30.14 -19.20
N MET A 25 30.38 -28.91 -19.71
CA MET A 25 31.59 -28.06 -19.76
C MET A 25 31.61 -27.06 -18.59
N CYS A 26 32.72 -27.00 -17.85
CA CYS A 26 33.06 -25.93 -16.89
C CYS A 26 34.18 -25.02 -17.46
N GLN A 27 34.16 -23.73 -17.12
CA GLN A 27 35.08 -22.73 -17.70
C GLN A 27 35.97 -22.01 -16.68
N THR A 28 36.15 -22.58 -15.49
CA THR A 28 36.93 -21.99 -14.40
C THR A 28 38.29 -21.42 -14.84
N ASP A 29 39.10 -22.15 -15.59
CA ASP A 29 40.44 -21.67 -15.99
C ASP A 29 40.40 -20.49 -16.95
N ALA A 30 39.40 -20.46 -17.84
CA ALA A 30 39.21 -19.32 -18.73
C ALA A 30 38.87 -18.07 -17.92
N ARG A 31 37.96 -18.18 -16.93
CA ARG A 31 37.52 -17.06 -16.09
C ARG A 31 38.60 -16.60 -15.12
N MET A 32 39.38 -17.52 -14.55
CA MET A 32 40.55 -17.16 -13.73
C MET A 32 41.64 -16.49 -14.56
N ARG A 33 41.89 -16.92 -15.81
CA ARG A 33 42.82 -16.21 -16.71
C ARG A 33 42.36 -14.79 -17.04
N GLU A 34 41.07 -14.59 -17.27
CA GLU A 34 40.50 -13.26 -17.49
C GLU A 34 40.66 -12.37 -16.24
N LEU A 35 40.32 -12.90 -15.06
CA LEU A 35 40.53 -12.21 -13.78
C LEU A 35 41.99 -11.77 -13.63
N TYR A 36 42.95 -12.68 -13.80
CA TYR A 36 44.38 -12.39 -13.65
C TYR A 36 44.95 -11.44 -14.71
N GLN A 37 44.27 -11.27 -15.85
CA GLN A 37 44.63 -10.27 -16.85
C GLN A 37 44.12 -8.88 -16.45
N GLN A 38 42.93 -8.83 -15.86
CA GLN A 38 42.27 -7.58 -15.45
C GLN A 38 42.77 -7.08 -14.08
N HIS A 39 43.17 -7.99 -13.20
CA HIS A 39 43.57 -7.76 -11.82
C HIS A 39 44.98 -8.31 -11.54
N PRO A 40 46.04 -7.50 -11.75
CA PRO A 40 47.42 -7.90 -11.48
C PRO A 40 47.68 -8.32 -10.03
N GLU A 41 46.94 -7.76 -9.07
CA GLU A 41 46.96 -8.09 -7.64
C GLU A 41 46.52 -9.54 -7.39
N ALA A 42 45.38 -9.96 -7.94
CA ALA A 42 44.87 -11.34 -7.88
C ALA A 42 45.88 -12.33 -8.49
N ARG A 43 46.48 -11.96 -9.62
CA ARG A 43 47.52 -12.76 -10.26
C ARG A 43 48.77 -12.89 -9.40
N GLN A 44 49.15 -11.84 -8.68
CA GLN A 44 50.30 -11.86 -7.79
C GLN A 44 50.03 -12.74 -6.57
N GLU A 45 48.86 -12.62 -5.96
CA GLU A 45 48.40 -13.45 -4.84
C GLU A 45 48.40 -14.95 -5.22
N ALA A 46 47.82 -15.30 -6.38
CA ALA A 46 47.84 -16.68 -6.87
C ALA A 46 49.27 -17.23 -7.06
N ARG A 47 50.21 -16.40 -7.54
CA ARG A 47 51.63 -16.80 -7.70
C ARG A 47 52.32 -17.01 -6.36
N GLU A 48 52.04 -16.15 -5.38
CA GLU A 48 52.58 -16.27 -4.02
C GLU A 48 52.04 -17.53 -3.35
N PHE A 49 50.75 -17.84 -3.54
CA PHE A 49 50.15 -19.09 -3.09
C PHE A 49 50.83 -20.31 -3.72
N GLU A 50 51.06 -20.31 -5.04
CA GLU A 50 51.78 -21.40 -5.72
C GLU A 50 53.22 -21.56 -5.21
N GLN A 51 53.93 -20.45 -4.94
CA GLN A 51 55.28 -20.50 -4.38
C GLN A 51 55.27 -21.05 -2.96
N LEU A 52 54.31 -20.65 -2.14
CA LEU A 52 54.13 -21.17 -0.79
C LEU A 52 53.89 -22.69 -0.82
N MET A 53 53.01 -23.17 -1.69
CA MET A 53 52.72 -24.59 -1.87
C MET A 53 53.96 -25.40 -2.28
N ARG A 54 54.76 -24.86 -3.21
CA ARG A 54 56.02 -25.49 -3.64
C ARG A 54 57.09 -25.47 -2.54
N SER A 55 57.13 -24.43 -1.70
CA SER A 55 58.11 -24.31 -0.60
C SER A 55 57.76 -25.19 0.62
N ASN A 56 56.46 -25.31 0.95
CA ASN A 56 55.97 -26.14 2.06
C ASN A 56 56.17 -27.65 1.80
N LYS A 57 56.32 -28.08 0.53
CA LYS A 57 56.76 -29.46 0.19
C LYS A 57 58.11 -29.84 0.84
N HIS A 58 58.98 -28.88 1.13
CA HIS A 58 60.29 -29.13 1.76
C HIS A 58 60.25 -29.15 3.30
N GLN A 59 59.11 -28.86 3.93
CA GLN A 59 58.93 -28.82 5.40
C GLN A 59 57.88 -29.82 5.91
N ALA A 60 57.41 -30.77 5.09
CA ALA A 60 56.39 -31.74 5.47
C ALA A 60 56.90 -32.82 6.46
N THR A 61 57.15 -32.42 7.70
CA THR A 61 57.01 -33.28 8.88
C THR A 61 56.30 -32.48 9.97
N SER A 62 55.18 -33.01 10.47
CA SER A 62 54.58 -32.62 11.76
C SER A 62 53.85 -31.26 11.85
N LYS A 63 52.81 -31.04 11.04
CA LYS A 63 51.63 -30.29 11.53
C LYS A 63 50.38 -31.12 11.31
N THR A 64 49.89 -31.70 12.39
CA THR A 64 48.56 -32.29 12.49
C THR A 64 47.54 -31.27 11.98
N ALA A 65 46.78 -31.63 10.95
CA ALA A 65 45.66 -30.83 10.47
C ALA A 65 44.70 -30.54 11.63
N ALA A 66 44.13 -29.34 11.65
CA ALA A 66 43.02 -29.04 12.55
C ALA A 66 41.91 -30.08 12.31
N THR A 67 41.38 -30.63 13.38
CA THR A 67 40.23 -31.54 13.40
C THR A 67 39.00 -30.83 12.82
N GLY A 68 38.40 -31.38 11.75
CA GLY A 68 37.11 -30.99 11.13
C GLY A 68 36.94 -29.54 10.66
N TYR A 69 36.85 -29.29 9.35
CA TYR A 69 36.41 -27.99 8.80
C TYR A 69 34.90 -27.97 8.62
N THR A 70 34.24 -26.88 9.03
CA THR A 70 32.83 -26.62 8.69
C THR A 70 32.76 -25.32 7.90
N ILE A 71 32.02 -25.29 6.79
CA ILE A 71 31.86 -24.12 5.94
C ILE A 71 30.38 -23.74 5.88
N PRO A 72 30.00 -22.51 6.31
CA PRO A 72 28.66 -21.98 6.12
C PRO A 72 28.41 -21.73 4.62
N VAL A 73 27.32 -22.27 4.09
CA VAL A 73 26.95 -22.15 2.67
C VAL A 73 25.58 -21.48 2.54
N VAL A 74 25.46 -20.61 1.54
CA VAL A 74 24.19 -20.06 1.09
C VAL A 74 23.97 -20.35 -0.40
N PHE A 75 22.77 -20.82 -0.73
CA PHE A 75 22.34 -21.05 -2.10
C PHE A 75 21.41 -19.94 -2.57
N HIS A 76 21.68 -19.38 -3.75
CA HIS A 76 20.88 -18.35 -4.41
C HIS A 76 20.31 -18.93 -5.71
N ILE A 77 19.00 -19.19 -5.74
CA ILE A 77 18.31 -19.86 -6.85
C ILE A 77 17.63 -18.82 -7.73
N PHE A 78 18.03 -18.74 -9.00
CA PHE A 78 17.48 -17.79 -9.97
C PHE A 78 16.59 -18.51 -10.98
N GLY A 79 15.28 -18.31 -10.88
CA GLY A 79 14.28 -18.93 -11.74
C GLY A 79 13.63 -20.19 -11.14
N THR A 80 12.56 -20.65 -11.81
CA THR A 80 11.72 -21.77 -11.35
C THR A 80 11.73 -22.97 -12.30
N ASP A 81 12.20 -22.79 -13.54
CA ASP A 81 12.35 -23.85 -14.53
C ASP A 81 13.82 -23.95 -15.00
N PHE A 82 14.35 -25.17 -14.91
CA PHE A 82 15.73 -25.51 -15.26
C PHE A 82 15.70 -26.60 -16.33
N ALA A 83 15.15 -26.26 -17.49
CA ALA A 83 14.88 -27.16 -18.62
C ALA A 83 13.88 -28.29 -18.29
N GLY A 84 12.69 -27.91 -17.82
CA GLY A 84 11.60 -28.83 -17.47
C GLY A 84 11.74 -29.45 -16.08
N LYS A 85 12.56 -28.86 -15.21
CA LYS A 85 12.87 -29.31 -13.84
C LYS A 85 12.78 -28.12 -12.88
N THR A 86 12.31 -28.30 -11.66
CA THR A 86 12.08 -27.20 -10.70
C THR A 86 12.90 -27.38 -9.45
N VAL A 87 13.91 -26.55 -9.16
CA VAL A 87 14.79 -26.68 -7.98
C VAL A 87 14.07 -26.31 -6.67
N ASP A 88 14.00 -27.25 -5.72
CA ASP A 88 13.40 -27.04 -4.38
C ASP A 88 14.41 -27.24 -3.24
N ASP A 89 14.02 -26.88 -2.01
CA ASP A 89 14.85 -27.00 -0.79
C ASP A 89 15.40 -28.42 -0.61
N ASN A 90 14.56 -29.44 -0.82
CA ASN A 90 14.94 -30.84 -0.63
C ASN A 90 16.01 -31.27 -1.63
N THR A 91 15.92 -30.78 -2.86
CA THR A 91 16.90 -31.05 -3.92
C THR A 91 18.25 -30.43 -3.58
N ILE A 92 18.28 -29.20 -3.07
CA ILE A 92 19.51 -28.54 -2.62
C ILE A 92 20.11 -29.26 -1.41
N ILE A 93 19.28 -29.60 -0.41
CA ILE A 93 19.73 -30.34 0.78
C ILE A 93 20.35 -31.68 0.38
N THR A 94 19.68 -32.44 -0.49
CA THR A 94 20.18 -33.74 -0.98
C THR A 94 21.50 -33.58 -1.75
N ALA A 95 21.60 -32.56 -2.61
CA ALA A 95 22.83 -32.27 -3.34
C ALA A 95 24.00 -31.98 -2.41
N LEU A 96 23.77 -31.13 -1.40
CA LEU A 96 24.80 -30.77 -0.41
C LEU A 96 25.22 -31.97 0.45
N GLU A 97 24.27 -32.83 0.83
CA GLU A 97 24.55 -34.09 1.53
C GLU A 97 25.47 -35.01 0.70
N LYS A 98 25.19 -35.18 -0.60
CA LYS A 98 26.04 -35.98 -1.49
C LYS A 98 27.44 -35.38 -1.71
N THR A 99 27.53 -34.06 -1.86
CA THR A 99 28.82 -33.38 -1.90
C THR A 99 29.61 -33.64 -0.61
N ASN A 100 28.98 -33.55 0.56
CA ASN A 100 29.63 -33.89 1.83
C ASN A 100 30.09 -35.36 1.92
N GLU A 101 29.30 -36.30 1.40
CA GLU A 101 29.69 -37.72 1.33
C GLU A 101 30.95 -37.91 0.49
N ASP A 102 31.04 -37.27 -0.69
CA ASP A 102 32.19 -37.37 -1.59
C ASP A 102 33.49 -36.86 -0.93
N PHE A 103 33.45 -35.68 -0.31
CA PHE A 103 34.63 -35.11 0.37
C PHE A 103 35.12 -35.99 1.53
N LYS A 104 34.18 -36.63 2.26
CA LYS A 104 34.46 -37.51 3.39
C LYS A 104 34.74 -38.97 2.99
N GLY A 105 34.65 -39.31 1.70
CA GLY A 105 34.79 -40.69 1.22
C GLY A 105 33.71 -41.64 1.75
N LEU A 106 32.52 -41.10 2.01
CA LEU A 106 31.32 -41.84 2.46
C LEU A 106 30.44 -42.27 1.29
N ASN A 107 30.74 -41.83 0.07
CA ASN A 107 30.13 -42.31 -1.16
C ASN A 107 30.34 -43.83 -1.32
N ASP A 108 29.32 -44.54 -1.77
CA ASP A 108 29.27 -46.01 -1.76
C ASP A 108 30.22 -46.68 -2.78
N ASP A 109 30.77 -45.94 -3.75
CA ASP A 109 31.78 -46.41 -4.71
C ASP A 109 33.20 -46.01 -4.31
N TYR A 110 33.38 -45.30 -3.20
CA TYR A 110 34.70 -44.91 -2.72
C TYR A 110 35.64 -46.12 -2.63
N ASN A 111 35.10 -47.27 -2.21
CA ASN A 111 35.81 -48.55 -2.08
C ASN A 111 35.92 -49.36 -3.38
N THR A 112 35.45 -48.83 -4.50
CA THR A 112 35.52 -49.43 -5.84
C THR A 112 36.43 -48.65 -6.79
N VAL A 113 37.18 -47.69 -6.27
CA VAL A 113 38.32 -47.06 -6.97
C VAL A 113 39.27 -48.15 -7.47
N SER A 114 39.76 -47.99 -8.69
CA SER A 114 40.72 -48.90 -9.32
C SER A 114 41.92 -49.18 -8.42
N ASP A 115 42.39 -50.43 -8.41
CA ASP A 115 43.56 -50.85 -7.63
C ASP A 115 44.78 -49.94 -7.90
N LEU A 116 44.90 -49.42 -9.13
CA LEU A 116 45.96 -48.49 -9.54
C LEU A 116 45.99 -47.19 -8.72
N PHE A 117 44.82 -46.66 -8.35
CA PHE A 117 44.66 -45.37 -7.66
C PHE A 117 44.24 -45.52 -6.19
N SER A 118 43.89 -46.74 -5.76
CA SER A 118 43.43 -47.04 -4.41
C SER A 118 44.39 -46.62 -3.28
N GLY A 119 45.70 -46.58 -3.56
CA GLY A 119 46.74 -46.12 -2.64
C GLY A 119 46.96 -44.60 -2.64
N LEU A 120 46.42 -43.88 -3.63
CA LEU A 120 46.52 -42.43 -3.78
C LEU A 120 45.28 -41.69 -3.29
N ARG A 121 44.14 -42.38 -3.14
CA ARG A 121 42.91 -41.76 -2.63
C ARG A 121 43.07 -41.23 -1.20
N SER A 122 42.41 -40.12 -0.92
CA SER A 122 42.33 -39.50 0.40
C SER A 122 40.97 -38.87 0.60
N THR A 123 40.63 -38.56 1.85
CA THR A 123 39.43 -37.81 2.21
C THR A 123 39.83 -36.49 2.86
N LEU A 124 38.93 -35.50 2.79
CA LEU A 124 39.05 -34.25 3.51
C LEU A 124 37.91 -34.20 4.53
N ASP A 125 38.26 -34.04 5.81
CA ASP A 125 37.27 -33.86 6.88
C ASP A 125 36.72 -32.43 6.84
N ILE A 126 35.88 -32.16 5.82
CA ILE A 126 35.16 -30.90 5.59
C ILE A 126 33.67 -31.16 5.53
N GLU A 127 32.89 -30.24 6.07
CA GLU A 127 31.43 -30.27 6.01
C GLU A 127 30.87 -28.91 5.59
N PHE A 128 30.16 -28.90 4.48
CA PHE A 128 29.42 -27.76 3.98
C PHE A 128 28.01 -27.79 4.59
N LYS A 129 27.65 -26.75 5.34
CA LYS A 129 26.36 -26.66 6.03
C LYS A 129 25.61 -25.40 5.61
N LEU A 130 24.33 -25.56 5.31
CA LEU A 130 23.46 -24.42 5.06
C LEU A 130 23.47 -23.47 6.27
N ALA A 131 23.75 -22.20 6.00
CA ALA A 131 23.69 -21.13 6.99
C ALA A 131 22.31 -21.11 7.68
N LYS A 132 22.29 -20.74 8.96
CA LYS A 132 21.07 -20.63 9.78
C LYS A 132 20.79 -19.21 10.23
N THR A 133 21.76 -18.32 10.04
CA THR A 133 21.62 -16.89 10.24
C THR A 133 22.08 -16.18 8.97
N ASP A 134 21.31 -15.19 8.52
CA ASP A 134 21.64 -14.35 7.36
C ASP A 134 22.55 -13.17 7.77
N PRO A 135 23.07 -12.37 6.83
CA PRO A 135 23.95 -11.23 7.13
C PRO A 135 23.30 -10.15 8.02
N ASN A 136 21.97 -10.09 8.08
CA ASN A 136 21.22 -9.16 8.93
C ASN A 136 20.93 -9.74 10.33
N GLY A 137 21.38 -10.97 10.61
CA GLY A 137 21.14 -11.67 11.87
C GLY A 137 19.82 -12.43 11.92
N ASN A 138 19.08 -12.53 10.82
CA ASN A 138 17.77 -13.20 10.81
C ASN A 138 17.93 -14.72 10.66
N PRO A 139 17.01 -15.52 11.24
CA PRO A 139 16.93 -16.94 10.94
C PRO A 139 16.66 -17.20 9.45
N THR A 140 17.39 -18.15 8.86
CA THR A 140 17.30 -18.51 7.43
C THR A 140 17.42 -20.02 7.23
N THR A 141 16.92 -20.51 6.09
CA THR A 141 17.18 -21.88 5.62
C THR A 141 18.59 -22.02 5.03
N GLY A 142 19.21 -20.91 4.62
CA GLY A 142 20.41 -20.87 3.79
C GLY A 142 20.12 -21.04 2.29
N ILE A 143 18.85 -21.00 1.88
CA ILE A 143 18.41 -21.15 0.48
C ILE A 143 17.47 -19.99 0.16
N ASN A 144 17.85 -19.18 -0.83
CA ASN A 144 17.12 -17.98 -1.23
C ASN A 144 16.66 -18.10 -2.68
N TYR A 145 15.41 -17.70 -2.95
CA TYR A 145 14.80 -17.76 -4.29
C TYR A 145 14.63 -16.36 -4.88
N TYR A 146 14.97 -16.24 -6.16
CA TYR A 146 14.94 -14.99 -6.91
C TYR A 146 14.30 -15.20 -8.30
N PRO A 147 13.78 -14.13 -8.93
CA PRO A 147 13.43 -14.14 -10.34
C PRO A 147 14.59 -14.65 -11.21
N GLU A 148 14.25 -15.20 -12.39
CA GLU A 148 15.23 -15.75 -13.33
C GLU A 148 16.28 -14.71 -13.73
N ARG A 149 17.54 -15.14 -13.75
CA ARG A 149 18.70 -14.36 -14.18
C ARG A 149 19.72 -15.27 -14.85
N SER A 150 20.61 -14.66 -15.62
CA SER A 150 21.71 -15.33 -16.32
C SER A 150 23.00 -14.51 -16.23
N GLY A 151 24.12 -15.11 -16.62
CA GLY A 151 25.36 -14.40 -16.86
C GLY A 151 26.33 -14.28 -15.68
N PHE A 152 25.99 -14.76 -14.49
CA PHE A 152 26.89 -14.65 -13.33
C PHE A 152 28.11 -15.57 -13.41
N GLY A 153 28.15 -16.49 -14.37
CA GLY A 153 29.35 -17.26 -14.72
C GLY A 153 30.42 -16.43 -15.44
N ASN A 154 30.08 -15.24 -15.94
CA ASN A 154 31.05 -14.36 -16.62
C ASN A 154 32.11 -13.81 -15.64
N GLY A 155 33.32 -13.60 -16.16
CA GLY A 155 34.43 -13.02 -15.38
C GLY A 155 34.23 -11.55 -15.01
N GLY A 156 33.38 -10.81 -15.74
CA GLY A 156 33.05 -9.41 -15.48
C GLY A 156 31.81 -8.94 -16.24
N GLY A 157 31.37 -7.70 -15.96
CA GLY A 157 30.17 -7.08 -16.57
C GLY A 157 28.87 -7.32 -15.81
N TYR A 158 28.91 -8.12 -14.75
CA TYR A 158 27.77 -8.50 -13.91
C TYR A 158 28.01 -8.18 -12.42
N ASP A 159 29.13 -7.54 -12.09
CA ASP A 159 29.64 -7.38 -10.73
C ASP A 159 28.63 -6.73 -9.78
N SER A 160 27.98 -5.64 -10.21
CA SER A 160 26.96 -4.95 -9.41
C SER A 160 25.73 -5.81 -9.14
N GLN A 161 25.35 -6.65 -10.11
CA GLN A 161 24.24 -7.58 -9.95
C GLN A 161 24.62 -8.72 -9.00
N ILE A 162 25.84 -9.25 -9.10
CA ILE A 162 26.33 -10.30 -8.20
C ILE A 162 26.40 -9.79 -6.76
N GLN A 163 26.97 -8.61 -6.55
CA GLN A 163 27.10 -7.94 -5.25
C GLN A 163 25.75 -7.68 -4.57
N GLN A 164 24.68 -7.50 -5.34
CA GLN A 164 23.33 -7.31 -4.80
C GLN A 164 22.84 -8.53 -4.01
N TYR A 165 23.25 -9.74 -4.42
CA TYR A 165 22.79 -10.99 -3.80
C TYR A 165 23.84 -11.63 -2.89
N ALA A 166 25.12 -11.29 -3.08
CA ALA A 166 26.22 -11.89 -2.35
C ALA A 166 26.09 -11.65 -0.85
N TRP A 167 26.21 -12.73 -0.08
CA TRP A 167 26.50 -12.65 1.33
C TRP A 167 28.01 -12.49 1.53
N ASP A 168 28.42 -11.95 2.68
CA ASP A 168 29.83 -11.70 2.99
C ASP A 168 30.69 -12.95 2.76
N ASN A 169 31.62 -12.87 1.81
CA ASN A 169 32.46 -13.99 1.39
C ASN A 169 33.47 -14.46 2.44
N TYR A 170 33.64 -13.71 3.53
CA TYR A 170 34.42 -14.13 4.69
C TYR A 170 33.58 -14.89 5.73
N MET A 171 32.25 -14.84 5.61
CA MET A 171 31.33 -15.56 6.50
C MET A 171 30.61 -16.71 5.80
N TYR A 172 30.34 -16.60 4.50
CA TYR A 172 29.57 -17.57 3.74
C TYR A 172 30.25 -17.94 2.42
N MET A 173 30.10 -19.20 2.03
CA MET A 173 30.32 -19.65 0.66
C MET A 173 29.05 -19.40 -0.15
N ASN A 174 29.13 -18.48 -1.13
CA ASN A 174 28.01 -18.17 -2.01
C ASN A 174 27.94 -19.14 -3.20
N VAL A 175 26.80 -19.82 -3.35
CA VAL A 175 26.51 -20.74 -4.47
C VAL A 175 25.29 -20.26 -5.25
N TYR A 176 25.46 -19.95 -6.52
CA TYR A 176 24.43 -19.42 -7.39
C TYR A 176 23.92 -20.50 -8.33
N ILE A 177 22.62 -20.75 -8.34
CA ILE A 177 21.97 -21.73 -9.22
C ILE A 177 21.19 -21.00 -10.31
N MET A 178 21.53 -21.24 -11.58
CA MET A 178 20.85 -20.64 -12.75
C MET A 178 20.89 -21.59 -13.96
N LEU A 179 20.05 -21.36 -14.97
CA LEU A 179 20.02 -22.21 -16.17
C LEU A 179 21.07 -21.78 -17.22
N ASP A 180 21.18 -20.48 -17.47
CA ASP A 180 22.16 -19.88 -18.39
C ASP A 180 23.26 -19.15 -17.60
N LEU A 181 24.41 -19.80 -17.48
CA LEU A 181 25.53 -19.30 -16.68
C LEU A 181 26.18 -18.06 -17.32
N TYR A 182 26.19 -17.94 -18.64
CA TYR A 182 26.99 -16.92 -19.36
C TYR A 182 26.14 -15.89 -20.11
N ALA A 183 24.81 -15.98 -20.04
CA ALA A 183 23.87 -15.14 -20.78
C ALA A 183 24.07 -15.20 -22.30
N ASP A 184 24.42 -16.39 -22.80
CA ASP A 184 24.71 -16.64 -24.21
C ASP A 184 23.66 -17.57 -24.88
N GLY A 185 22.61 -17.95 -24.14
CA GLY A 185 21.58 -18.88 -24.60
C GLY A 185 22.00 -20.35 -24.56
N THR A 186 23.13 -20.69 -23.92
CA THR A 186 23.66 -22.05 -23.81
C THR A 186 23.30 -22.67 -22.45
N TYR A 187 22.38 -23.64 -22.48
CA TYR A 187 21.78 -24.23 -21.28
C TYR A 187 22.41 -25.54 -20.79
N ASN A 188 23.62 -25.89 -21.25
CA ASN A 188 24.29 -27.16 -20.92
C ASN A 188 25.70 -27.00 -20.29
N ASN A 189 26.07 -25.79 -19.89
CA ASN A 189 27.26 -25.57 -19.07
C ASN A 189 27.02 -26.10 -17.65
N SER A 190 27.96 -26.85 -17.05
CA SER A 190 27.79 -27.43 -15.69
C SER A 190 27.90 -26.40 -14.59
N GLY A 191 28.98 -25.63 -14.64
CA GLY A 191 29.39 -24.81 -13.53
C GLY A 191 30.61 -23.96 -13.84
N VAL A 192 30.93 -23.10 -12.89
CA VAL A 192 32.16 -22.34 -12.80
C VAL A 192 32.37 -21.90 -11.37
N ALA A 193 33.61 -21.93 -10.91
CA ALA A 193 33.98 -21.50 -9.58
C ALA A 193 35.23 -20.62 -9.62
N TRP A 194 35.38 -19.77 -8.60
CA TRP A 194 36.57 -18.93 -8.47
C TRP A 194 37.47 -19.44 -7.35
N TYR A 195 38.77 -19.46 -7.64
CA TYR A 195 39.80 -19.88 -6.69
C TYR A 195 39.87 -18.91 -5.49
N PRO A 196 40.53 -19.30 -4.39
CA PRO A 196 40.77 -18.41 -3.26
C PRO A 196 41.51 -17.14 -3.71
N ASP A 197 40.85 -15.99 -3.54
CA ASP A 197 41.36 -14.69 -3.92
C ASP A 197 40.79 -13.62 -2.98
N THR A 198 41.64 -12.75 -2.43
CA THR A 198 41.20 -11.72 -1.47
C THR A 198 40.49 -10.57 -2.16
N TRP A 199 40.95 -10.15 -3.34
CA TRP A 199 40.30 -9.10 -4.11
C TRP A 199 38.85 -9.44 -4.44
N MET A 200 38.57 -10.67 -4.89
CA MET A 200 37.20 -11.11 -5.14
C MET A 200 36.35 -11.15 -3.87
N SER A 201 36.94 -11.51 -2.73
CA SER A 201 36.20 -11.61 -1.46
C SER A 201 35.88 -10.22 -0.90
N ASP A 202 36.85 -9.29 -0.92
CA ASP A 202 36.69 -7.88 -0.55
C ASP A 202 35.62 -7.17 -1.40
N ASN A 203 35.46 -7.59 -2.65
CA ASN A 203 34.48 -7.03 -3.58
C ASN A 203 33.15 -7.82 -3.64
N ASN A 204 32.96 -8.83 -2.79
CA ASN A 204 31.77 -9.69 -2.79
C ASN A 204 31.47 -10.38 -4.15
N LEU A 205 32.52 -10.79 -4.86
CA LEU A 205 32.44 -11.47 -6.16
C LEU A 205 32.86 -12.94 -6.10
N ALA A 206 33.47 -13.41 -5.01
CA ALA A 206 33.82 -14.82 -4.88
C ALA A 206 32.55 -15.68 -4.84
N ARG A 207 32.52 -16.77 -5.63
CA ARG A 207 31.30 -17.59 -5.80
C ARG A 207 31.57 -18.93 -6.44
N VAL A 208 30.57 -19.80 -6.38
CA VAL A 208 30.35 -20.91 -7.29
C VAL A 208 29.06 -20.62 -8.05
N VAL A 209 29.04 -20.82 -9.37
CA VAL A 209 27.83 -20.76 -10.19
C VAL A 209 27.61 -22.13 -10.79
N TYR A 210 26.41 -22.67 -10.64
CA TYR A 210 26.09 -24.04 -11.00
C TYR A 210 24.76 -24.11 -11.76
N ASN A 211 24.68 -25.05 -12.70
CA ASN A 211 23.48 -25.20 -13.50
C ASN A 211 22.41 -26.03 -12.80
N GLY A 212 21.28 -25.41 -12.48
CA GLY A 212 20.21 -26.05 -11.71
C GLY A 212 19.60 -27.29 -12.37
N ARG A 213 19.73 -27.43 -13.70
CA ARG A 213 19.25 -28.61 -14.43
C ARG A 213 19.95 -29.90 -13.96
N TYR A 214 21.15 -29.76 -13.42
CA TYR A 214 22.04 -30.85 -13.07
C TYR A 214 21.87 -31.32 -11.61
N LEU A 215 21.14 -30.56 -10.79
CA LEU A 215 20.78 -30.97 -9.43
C LEU A 215 19.81 -32.16 -9.40
N TYR A 216 18.96 -32.30 -10.43
CA TYR A 216 17.98 -33.40 -10.55
C TYR A 216 18.58 -34.71 -11.07
N GLY A 217 19.82 -34.68 -11.54
CA GLY A 217 20.60 -35.86 -11.86
C GLY A 217 21.24 -36.51 -10.62
N ASN A 218 21.13 -35.91 -9.43
CA ASN A 218 21.81 -36.36 -8.20
C ASN A 218 21.27 -37.65 -7.58
N THR A 219 20.33 -38.34 -8.22
CA THR A 219 20.04 -39.75 -7.91
C THR A 219 20.98 -40.72 -8.62
N ASP A 220 21.65 -40.26 -9.68
CA ASP A 220 22.72 -40.98 -10.37
C ASP A 220 24.07 -40.44 -9.90
N LYS A 221 24.94 -41.39 -9.55
CA LYS A 221 26.09 -41.18 -8.68
C LYS A 221 27.17 -40.28 -9.28
N GLU A 222 27.42 -40.45 -10.57
CA GLU A 222 28.40 -39.72 -11.34
C GLU A 222 27.99 -38.26 -11.58
N PHE A 223 26.70 -37.96 -11.42
CA PHE A 223 26.15 -36.64 -11.67
C PHE A 223 26.09 -35.77 -10.39
N ALA A 224 25.88 -36.42 -9.23
CA ALA A 224 26.02 -35.81 -7.90
C ALA A 224 27.40 -35.17 -7.67
N SER A 225 28.44 -35.77 -8.23
CA SER A 225 29.80 -35.32 -8.06
C SER A 225 30.20 -34.15 -8.96
N VAL A 226 29.32 -33.66 -9.86
CA VAL A 226 29.60 -32.43 -10.62
C VAL A 226 29.54 -31.20 -9.72
N LEU A 227 28.71 -31.18 -8.67
CA LEU A 227 28.77 -30.12 -7.67
C LEU A 227 30.06 -30.23 -6.83
N THR A 228 30.48 -31.46 -6.50
CA THR A 228 31.77 -31.76 -5.85
C THR A 228 32.95 -31.23 -6.68
N HIS A 229 32.89 -31.36 -8.00
CA HIS A 229 33.89 -30.82 -8.94
C HIS A 229 34.03 -29.29 -8.79
N GLU A 230 32.93 -28.54 -8.85
CA GLU A 230 32.99 -27.08 -8.71
C GLU A 230 33.44 -26.63 -7.31
N PHE A 231 33.10 -27.40 -6.27
CA PHE A 231 33.59 -27.15 -4.91
C PHE A 231 35.09 -27.44 -4.80
N GLY A 232 35.59 -28.43 -5.53
CA GLY A 232 37.03 -28.68 -5.70
C GLY A 232 37.76 -27.48 -6.30
N HIS A 233 37.21 -26.86 -7.34
CA HIS A 233 37.72 -25.61 -7.90
C HIS A 233 37.72 -24.47 -6.88
N TRP A 234 36.63 -24.28 -6.13
CA TRP A 234 36.56 -23.27 -5.06
C TRP A 234 37.63 -23.50 -3.96
N LEU A 235 38.01 -24.76 -3.73
CA LEU A 235 39.14 -25.20 -2.90
C LEU A 235 40.49 -25.25 -3.65
N ASN A 236 40.60 -24.53 -4.77
CA ASN A 236 41.81 -24.33 -5.55
C ASN A 236 42.36 -25.55 -6.31
N LEU A 237 41.50 -26.51 -6.68
CA LEU A 237 41.90 -27.57 -7.61
C LEU A 237 41.72 -27.11 -9.05
N ALA A 238 42.71 -27.40 -9.90
CA ALA A 238 42.59 -27.26 -11.36
C ALA A 238 42.04 -28.55 -11.96
N HIS A 239 41.63 -28.54 -13.23
CA HIS A 239 41.29 -29.77 -13.92
C HIS A 239 42.52 -30.66 -14.05
N THR A 240 42.36 -31.99 -13.95
CA THR A 240 43.48 -32.95 -14.07
C THR A 240 44.19 -32.88 -15.43
N PHE A 241 43.51 -32.35 -16.45
CA PHE A 241 43.99 -32.20 -17.82
C PHE A 241 44.48 -30.77 -18.13
N ASP A 242 44.45 -29.86 -17.16
CA ASP A 242 44.99 -28.52 -17.36
C ASP A 242 46.49 -28.55 -17.59
N ASN A 243 46.95 -27.65 -18.46
CA ASN A 243 48.33 -27.55 -18.91
C ASN A 243 48.85 -28.79 -19.68
N GLU A 244 47.95 -29.69 -20.08
CA GLU A 244 48.20 -30.87 -20.92
C GLU A 244 49.38 -31.73 -20.40
N CYS A 245 50.28 -32.18 -21.29
CA CYS A 245 51.48 -32.94 -20.89
C CYS A 245 52.60 -32.08 -20.28
N ASN A 246 52.37 -30.80 -19.96
CA ASN A 246 53.40 -29.95 -19.36
C ASN A 246 53.37 -30.05 -17.85
N ALA A 247 54.41 -30.66 -17.26
CA ALA A 247 54.52 -30.77 -15.81
C ALA A 247 54.89 -29.43 -15.14
N PRO A 248 54.35 -29.14 -13.95
CA PRO A 248 53.27 -29.87 -13.28
C PRO A 248 51.92 -29.46 -13.89
N GLY A 249 51.11 -30.43 -14.31
CA GLY A 249 49.86 -30.20 -15.07
C GLY A 249 48.87 -29.33 -14.28
N ASP A 250 48.12 -29.97 -13.39
CA ASP A 250 47.15 -29.37 -12.45
C ASP A 250 47.81 -28.82 -11.16
N ASN A 251 49.15 -28.75 -11.12
CA ASN A 251 49.96 -28.43 -9.95
C ASN A 251 49.82 -29.40 -8.76
N VAL A 252 49.40 -30.64 -9.01
CA VAL A 252 49.39 -31.74 -8.04
C VAL A 252 50.28 -32.88 -8.57
N ASP A 253 51.12 -33.47 -7.70
CA ASP A 253 52.16 -34.41 -8.16
C ASP A 253 51.65 -35.84 -8.35
N ASP A 254 50.60 -36.22 -7.62
CA ASP A 254 50.02 -37.57 -7.62
C ASP A 254 48.81 -37.71 -8.55
N THR A 255 48.58 -36.70 -9.39
CA THR A 255 47.63 -36.66 -10.50
C THR A 255 48.41 -36.72 -11.82
N PRO A 256 48.44 -37.89 -12.50
CA PRO A 256 49.13 -38.04 -13.77
C PRO A 256 48.63 -37.06 -14.85
N ALA A 257 49.55 -36.36 -15.51
CA ALA A 257 49.23 -35.43 -16.58
C ALA A 257 48.60 -36.15 -17.79
N THR A 258 47.66 -35.47 -18.46
CA THR A 258 46.94 -36.00 -19.63
C THR A 258 46.79 -34.92 -20.71
N THR A 259 46.59 -35.32 -21.97
CA THR A 259 46.47 -34.39 -23.10
C THR A 259 45.11 -33.70 -23.20
N ALA A 260 44.07 -34.29 -22.61
CA ALA A 260 42.69 -33.81 -22.63
C ALA A 260 41.89 -34.51 -21.52
N ASN A 261 40.66 -34.05 -21.28
CA ASN A 261 39.73 -34.77 -20.43
C ASN A 261 39.50 -36.21 -20.95
N SER A 262 39.19 -37.11 -20.03
CA SER A 262 39.11 -38.53 -20.34
C SER A 262 37.82 -38.89 -21.09
N GLY A 263 36.73 -38.12 -20.91
CA GLY A 263 35.40 -38.27 -21.53
C GLY A 263 34.69 -39.61 -21.28
N THR A 264 35.41 -40.58 -20.72
CA THR A 264 35.02 -41.93 -20.32
C THR A 264 35.95 -42.34 -19.18
N CYS A 265 35.64 -43.43 -18.50
CA CYS A 265 36.45 -43.93 -17.40
C CYS A 265 37.82 -44.49 -17.86
N ASN A 266 38.80 -43.62 -18.13
CA ASN A 266 40.16 -44.05 -18.47
C ASN A 266 40.96 -44.37 -17.20
N VAL A 267 41.23 -45.66 -17.01
CA VAL A 267 42.08 -46.17 -15.91
C VAL A 267 43.14 -47.15 -16.41
N THR A 268 43.37 -47.22 -17.72
CA THR A 268 44.23 -48.24 -18.35
C THR A 268 45.28 -47.70 -19.31
N THR A 269 45.07 -46.52 -19.89
CA THR A 269 45.87 -46.05 -21.02
C THR A 269 46.58 -44.74 -20.69
N GLU A 270 47.91 -44.76 -20.72
CA GLU A 270 48.75 -43.57 -20.61
C GLU A 270 48.53 -42.63 -21.81
N MET A 271 48.32 -41.35 -21.54
CA MET A 271 48.05 -40.33 -22.55
C MET A 271 49.24 -39.38 -22.76
N CYS A 272 50.07 -39.15 -21.73
CA CYS A 272 51.31 -38.40 -21.80
C CYS A 272 52.50 -39.33 -21.55
N PRO A 273 53.47 -39.45 -22.48
CA PRO A 273 54.57 -40.41 -22.33
C PRO A 273 55.40 -40.19 -21.06
N GLY A 274 55.44 -41.19 -20.18
CA GLY A 274 56.18 -41.17 -18.93
C GLY A 274 55.49 -40.45 -17.77
N ALA A 275 54.25 -39.98 -17.94
CA ALA A 275 53.46 -39.32 -16.90
C ALA A 275 52.62 -40.31 -16.08
N GLY A 276 52.40 -41.52 -16.58
CA GLY A 276 51.49 -42.51 -15.99
C GLY A 276 50.09 -42.48 -16.58
N ILE A 277 49.25 -43.43 -16.16
CA ILE A 277 47.86 -43.54 -16.63
C ILE A 277 47.02 -42.44 -15.96
N PRO A 278 46.27 -41.61 -16.71
CA PRO A 278 45.38 -40.59 -16.15
C PRO A 278 44.33 -41.20 -15.21
N ASN A 279 43.99 -40.47 -14.16
CA ASN A 279 42.96 -40.91 -13.22
C ASN A 279 41.58 -40.43 -13.68
N GLY A 280 40.93 -41.18 -14.57
CA GLY A 280 39.55 -40.90 -15.00
C GLY A 280 38.51 -41.06 -13.87
N GLU A 281 38.86 -41.62 -12.71
CA GLU A 281 37.98 -41.69 -11.54
C GLU A 281 38.09 -40.45 -10.64
N ASN A 282 38.93 -39.47 -11.02
CA ASN A 282 39.13 -38.24 -10.26
C ASN A 282 37.96 -37.26 -10.44
N TYR A 283 37.51 -36.65 -9.35
CA TYR A 283 36.45 -35.63 -9.40
C TYR A 283 36.79 -34.44 -10.28
N MET A 284 38.07 -34.12 -10.53
CA MET A 284 38.51 -32.97 -11.34
C MET A 284 38.77 -33.30 -12.82
N ASP A 285 38.38 -34.49 -13.30
CA ASP A 285 38.30 -34.84 -14.74
C ASP A 285 36.88 -34.55 -15.27
N TYR A 286 36.62 -34.75 -16.58
CA TYR A 286 35.27 -34.81 -17.18
C TYR A 286 34.91 -36.23 -17.63
N ALA A 287 35.26 -37.22 -16.84
CA ALA A 287 34.92 -38.63 -17.09
C ALA A 287 33.50 -38.96 -16.64
N SER A 288 33.01 -40.15 -16.98
CA SER A 288 31.72 -40.68 -16.56
C SER A 288 31.82 -41.65 -15.36
N CYS A 289 32.79 -41.46 -14.45
CA CYS A 289 33.03 -42.39 -13.34
C CYS A 289 33.73 -41.78 -12.11
N TYR A 290 33.32 -40.60 -11.66
CA TYR A 290 33.98 -39.92 -10.54
C TYR A 290 33.84 -40.68 -9.21
N LYS A 291 34.92 -40.78 -8.43
CA LYS A 291 34.94 -41.55 -7.17
C LYS A 291 35.84 -40.99 -6.07
N MET A 292 36.85 -40.17 -6.41
CA MET A 292 37.91 -39.85 -5.45
C MET A 292 38.66 -38.53 -5.69
N PHE A 293 39.21 -37.98 -4.60
CA PHE A 293 40.33 -37.05 -4.60
C PHE A 293 41.64 -37.77 -4.21
N THR A 294 42.78 -37.29 -4.71
CA THR A 294 44.10 -37.80 -4.32
C THR A 294 44.61 -37.17 -3.01
N GLN A 295 45.65 -37.76 -2.40
CA GLN A 295 46.35 -37.20 -1.24
C GLN A 295 46.92 -35.80 -1.53
N GLY A 296 47.48 -35.59 -2.73
CA GLY A 296 48.01 -34.31 -3.18
C GLY A 296 46.91 -33.26 -3.35
N GLN A 297 45.75 -33.63 -3.91
CA GLN A 297 44.59 -32.75 -4.00
C GLN A 297 44.07 -32.37 -2.60
N VAL A 298 43.92 -33.32 -1.69
CA VAL A 298 43.51 -33.05 -0.30
C VAL A 298 44.49 -32.11 0.41
N ALA A 299 45.80 -32.29 0.23
CA ALA A 299 46.81 -31.39 0.78
C ALA A 299 46.67 -29.96 0.22
N ARG A 300 46.40 -29.83 -1.07
CA ARG A 300 46.18 -28.53 -1.74
C ARG A 300 44.92 -27.83 -1.25
N MET A 301 43.80 -28.56 -1.14
CA MET A 301 42.55 -28.04 -0.57
C MET A 301 42.70 -27.61 0.89
N THR A 302 43.46 -28.38 1.68
CA THR A 302 43.76 -28.03 3.09
C THR A 302 44.53 -26.71 3.18
N SER A 303 45.48 -26.47 2.28
CA SER A 303 46.17 -25.18 2.20
C SER A 303 45.27 -24.05 1.70
N ALA A 304 44.37 -24.33 0.76
CA ALA A 304 43.37 -23.36 0.30
C ALA A 304 42.46 -22.90 1.45
N LEU A 305 42.09 -23.80 2.37
CA LEU A 305 41.34 -23.46 3.59
C LEU A 305 42.14 -22.57 4.56
N SER A 306 43.47 -22.59 4.48
CA SER A 306 44.34 -21.70 5.25
C SER A 306 44.59 -20.34 4.57
N HIS A 307 44.07 -20.15 3.36
CA HIS A 307 44.18 -18.89 2.62
C HIS A 307 43.36 -17.78 3.28
N ALA A 308 43.79 -16.52 3.17
CA ALA A 308 43.14 -15.39 3.85
C ALA A 308 41.66 -15.21 3.46
N SER A 309 41.29 -15.56 2.22
CA SER A 309 39.90 -15.52 1.73
C SER A 309 39.03 -16.73 2.10
N ARG A 310 39.57 -17.72 2.82
CA ARG A 310 38.85 -18.97 3.18
C ARG A 310 38.98 -19.32 4.66
N GLN A 311 40.10 -18.94 5.28
CA GLN A 311 40.37 -19.16 6.70
C GLN A 311 39.24 -18.64 7.61
N PRO A 312 38.68 -17.43 7.38
CA PRO A 312 37.63 -16.90 8.26
C PRO A 312 36.37 -17.78 8.33
N LEU A 313 36.01 -18.48 7.24
CA LEU A 313 34.76 -19.24 7.12
C LEU A 313 34.58 -20.32 8.19
N TRP A 314 35.66 -20.99 8.57
CA TRP A 314 35.64 -22.11 9.52
C TRP A 314 36.11 -21.72 10.92
N GLN A 315 36.33 -20.43 11.20
CA GLN A 315 36.61 -19.98 12.57
C GLN A 315 35.37 -20.11 13.44
N GLU A 316 35.53 -20.53 14.69
CA GLU A 316 34.42 -20.78 15.62
C GLU A 316 33.48 -19.58 15.73
N SER A 317 34.02 -18.36 15.79
CA SER A 317 33.22 -17.12 15.84
C SER A 317 32.29 -16.96 14.63
N ASN A 318 32.75 -17.36 13.43
CA ASN A 318 31.95 -17.27 12.21
C ASN A 318 30.93 -18.40 12.15
N LEU A 319 31.28 -19.61 12.62
CA LEU A 319 30.33 -20.72 12.71
C LEU A 319 29.19 -20.45 13.70
N GLU A 320 29.47 -19.75 14.80
CA GLU A 320 28.46 -19.25 15.73
C GLU A 320 27.61 -18.14 15.11
N ALA A 321 28.24 -17.14 14.46
CA ALA A 321 27.56 -16.00 13.85
C ALA A 321 26.63 -16.38 12.70
N THR A 322 27.02 -17.37 11.89
CA THR A 322 26.20 -17.93 10.80
C THR A 322 25.18 -18.97 11.27
N GLY A 323 25.15 -19.26 12.57
CA GLY A 323 24.23 -20.20 13.22
C GLY A 323 24.50 -21.67 12.91
N VAL A 324 25.56 -22.00 12.17
CA VAL A 324 25.88 -23.37 11.74
C VAL A 324 26.30 -24.27 12.92
N ASN A 325 26.96 -23.71 13.93
CA ASN A 325 27.30 -24.43 15.17
C ASN A 325 26.21 -24.34 16.26
N ASN A 326 25.16 -23.55 16.04
CA ASN A 326 24.08 -23.32 16.99
C ASN A 326 22.84 -24.14 16.61
N ALA A 327 22.84 -25.43 16.97
CA ALA A 327 21.64 -26.27 16.81
C ALA A 327 20.70 -26.14 18.03
N SER A 328 19.40 -26.02 17.76
CA SER A 328 18.26 -26.18 18.69
C SER A 328 17.70 -24.95 19.41
N GLN A 329 18.06 -23.71 19.06
CA GLN A 329 17.32 -22.55 19.56
C GLN A 329 15.95 -22.43 18.83
N PRO A 330 14.85 -22.14 19.55
CA PRO A 330 13.56 -21.81 18.95
C PRO A 330 13.69 -20.63 17.98
N ILE A 331 13.16 -20.72 16.77
CA ILE A 331 13.25 -19.64 15.76
C ILE A 331 11.92 -19.39 15.07
N LEU A 332 11.75 -18.20 14.51
CA LEU A 332 10.71 -17.89 13.53
C LEU A 332 11.34 -17.78 12.14
N LEU A 333 10.92 -18.65 11.23
CA LEU A 333 11.42 -18.72 9.87
C LEU A 333 10.41 -18.11 8.89
N TYR A 334 10.85 -17.13 8.12
CA TYR A 334 10.04 -16.45 7.10
C TYR A 334 10.22 -17.18 5.76
N ALA A 335 9.12 -17.47 5.08
CA ALA A 335 9.14 -18.14 3.78
C ALA A 335 9.66 -17.26 2.63
N ALA A 336 9.66 -15.94 2.82
CA ALA A 336 10.20 -14.96 1.88
C ALA A 336 10.71 -13.74 2.66
N SER A 337 11.66 -13.01 2.09
CA SER A 337 12.23 -11.78 2.64
C SER A 337 11.73 -10.50 1.95
N GLN A 338 10.87 -10.66 0.94
CA GLN A 338 10.39 -9.56 0.11
C GLN A 338 8.97 -9.81 -0.42
N LEU A 339 8.24 -8.73 -0.69
CA LEU A 339 6.98 -8.73 -1.45
C LEU A 339 7.02 -7.62 -2.52
N TYR A 340 6.10 -7.71 -3.47
CA TYR A 340 5.97 -6.79 -4.59
C TYR A 340 4.64 -6.06 -4.54
N GLU A 341 4.61 -4.86 -5.10
CA GLU A 341 3.36 -4.15 -5.37
C GLU A 341 2.44 -4.98 -6.26
N ASP A 342 1.15 -4.90 -5.96
CA ASP A 342 0.07 -5.52 -6.72
C ASP A 342 -0.01 -4.98 -8.16
N GLU A 343 -0.52 -5.78 -9.08
CA GLU A 343 -0.64 -5.40 -10.49
C GLU A 343 -1.57 -4.20 -10.72
N SER A 344 -2.40 -3.82 -9.75
CA SER A 344 -3.16 -2.57 -9.78
C SER A 344 -2.27 -1.31 -9.79
N ASN A 345 -1.01 -1.41 -9.37
CA ASN A 345 -0.02 -0.33 -9.35
C ASN A 345 -0.59 0.94 -8.68
N ASN A 346 -1.09 0.76 -7.46
CA ASN A 346 -1.72 1.80 -6.65
C ASN A 346 -1.12 1.88 -5.24
N GLY A 347 0.06 1.30 -5.03
CA GLY A 347 0.76 1.18 -3.76
C GLY A 347 0.30 0.02 -2.88
N ALA A 348 -0.71 -0.76 -3.26
CA ALA A 348 -1.08 -1.98 -2.54
C ALA A 348 -0.04 -3.08 -2.76
N ILE A 349 0.21 -3.93 -1.76
CA ILE A 349 1.15 -5.05 -1.84
C ILE A 349 0.35 -6.33 -2.04
N ASP A 350 0.77 -7.16 -3.00
CA ASP A 350 0.16 -8.47 -3.23
C ASP A 350 0.86 -9.57 -2.42
N GLY A 351 0.07 -10.58 -2.05
CA GLY A 351 0.54 -11.79 -1.39
C GLY A 351 0.77 -11.67 0.12
N SER A 352 1.30 -12.76 0.66
CA SER A 352 1.60 -12.91 2.08
C SER A 352 2.83 -13.78 2.28
N VAL A 353 3.47 -13.63 3.43
CA VAL A 353 4.62 -14.44 3.85
C VAL A 353 4.21 -15.34 5.01
N THR A 354 4.44 -16.64 4.85
CA THR A 354 4.29 -17.59 5.96
C THR A 354 5.46 -17.46 6.93
N ILE A 355 5.17 -17.31 8.23
CA ILE A 355 6.14 -17.30 9.32
C ILE A 355 5.95 -18.57 10.16
N SER A 356 6.92 -19.48 10.09
CA SER A 356 6.89 -20.78 10.75
C SER A 356 7.76 -20.81 12.01
N GLY A 357 7.17 -21.19 13.14
CA GLY A 357 7.91 -21.56 14.34
C GLY A 357 8.64 -22.90 14.15
N LYS A 358 9.95 -22.92 14.39
CA LYS A 358 10.80 -24.12 14.35
C LYS A 358 11.51 -24.33 15.68
N ASN A 359 12.05 -25.53 15.89
CA ASN A 359 12.81 -25.91 17.10
C ASN A 359 12.08 -25.62 18.43
N GLY A 360 10.76 -25.77 18.45
CA GLY A 360 9.93 -25.54 19.65
C GLY A 360 9.37 -24.12 19.79
N ALA A 361 9.67 -23.19 18.87
CA ALA A 361 9.05 -21.87 18.86
C ALA A 361 7.55 -22.00 18.59
N THR A 362 6.73 -21.41 19.47
CA THR A 362 5.27 -21.41 19.35
C THR A 362 4.70 -20.04 19.65
N TYR A 363 3.62 -19.68 18.98
CA TYR A 363 2.88 -18.45 19.25
C TYR A 363 2.03 -18.59 20.51
N ALA A 364 1.89 -17.50 21.28
CA ALA A 364 1.13 -17.47 22.53
C ALA A 364 -0.39 -17.33 22.33
N THR A 365 -0.81 -16.85 21.15
CA THR A 365 -2.21 -16.64 20.79
C THR A 365 -2.45 -16.93 19.32
N THR A 366 -3.69 -17.24 18.94
CA THR A 366 -4.13 -17.35 17.53
C THR A 366 -4.89 -16.10 17.08
N GLY A 367 -5.00 -15.89 15.77
CA GLY A 367 -5.69 -14.73 15.17
C GLY A 367 -4.77 -13.55 14.88
N ILE A 368 -5.37 -12.40 14.55
CA ILE A 368 -4.63 -11.18 14.17
C ILE A 368 -3.93 -10.60 15.40
N LEU A 369 -2.60 -10.49 15.30
CA LEU A 369 -1.76 -9.87 16.32
C LEU A 369 -1.94 -8.35 16.31
N THR A 370 -1.99 -7.77 17.51
CA THR A 370 -2.10 -6.32 17.72
C THR A 370 -0.73 -5.63 17.69
N PRO A 371 -0.48 -4.66 16.79
CA PRO A 371 0.73 -3.82 16.81
C PRO A 371 0.95 -3.14 18.17
N GLY A 372 2.20 -2.96 18.58
CA GLY A 372 2.60 -2.38 19.87
C GLY A 372 2.41 -3.29 21.09
N THR A 373 1.57 -4.33 20.99
CA THR A 373 1.37 -5.34 22.05
C THR A 373 2.10 -6.64 21.71
N HIS A 374 1.88 -7.15 20.50
CA HIS A 374 2.41 -8.44 20.05
C HIS A 374 3.65 -8.28 19.16
N TYR A 375 3.73 -7.20 18.38
CA TYR A 375 4.90 -6.89 17.57
C TYR A 375 5.02 -5.38 17.34
N THR A 376 6.21 -4.92 17.00
CA THR A 376 6.47 -3.58 16.45
C THR A 376 7.05 -3.71 15.06
N ALA A 377 6.80 -2.72 14.21
CA ALA A 377 7.43 -2.62 12.90
C ALA A 377 7.92 -1.20 12.65
N SER A 378 9.05 -1.07 11.94
CA SER A 378 9.62 0.22 11.55
C SER A 378 9.94 0.26 10.06
N ASN A 379 10.01 1.46 9.50
CA ASN A 379 10.26 1.73 8.08
C ASN A 379 9.19 1.15 7.12
N VAL A 380 7.99 0.83 7.63
CA VAL A 380 6.85 0.48 6.78
C VAL A 380 6.44 1.73 5.99
N PRO A 381 6.32 1.66 4.64
CA PRO A 381 5.93 2.81 3.83
C PRO A 381 4.60 3.42 4.27
N ALA A 382 4.51 4.76 4.22
CA ALA A 382 3.31 5.48 4.63
C ALA A 382 2.09 5.04 3.80
N GLY A 383 0.97 4.78 4.48
CA GLY A 383 -0.27 4.26 3.85
C GLY A 383 -0.39 2.73 3.89
N LEU A 384 0.71 2.01 4.14
CA LEU A 384 0.69 0.58 4.43
C LEU A 384 0.67 0.31 5.93
N SER A 385 0.05 -0.80 6.31
CA SER A 385 0.07 -1.34 7.67
C SER A 385 0.39 -2.82 7.62
N LEU A 386 1.42 -3.22 8.36
CA LEU A 386 1.76 -4.62 8.57
C LEU A 386 0.63 -5.32 9.34
N GLN A 387 0.25 -6.52 8.92
CA GLN A 387 -0.67 -7.39 9.61
C GLN A 387 -0.05 -8.78 9.75
N ILE A 388 -0.12 -9.36 10.94
CA ILE A 388 0.34 -10.74 11.20
C ILE A 388 -0.84 -11.51 11.79
N ASN A 389 -1.28 -12.56 11.11
CA ASN A 389 -2.38 -13.43 11.52
C ASN A 389 -1.85 -14.81 11.88
N VAL A 390 -1.88 -15.17 13.17
CA VAL A 390 -1.45 -16.50 13.63
C VAL A 390 -2.51 -17.54 13.27
N THR A 391 -2.19 -18.41 12.31
CA THR A 391 -3.09 -19.45 11.78
C THR A 391 -3.00 -20.76 12.55
N GLY A 392 -1.93 -20.97 13.33
CA GLY A 392 -1.75 -22.13 14.20
C GLY A 392 -0.64 -21.93 15.23
N SER A 393 -0.44 -22.88 16.13
CA SER A 393 0.53 -22.75 17.24
C SER A 393 1.98 -22.53 16.77
N THR A 394 2.32 -22.91 15.53
CA THR A 394 3.65 -22.73 14.93
C THR A 394 3.59 -22.03 13.57
N SER A 395 2.46 -21.40 13.21
CA SER A 395 2.27 -20.83 11.87
C SER A 395 1.54 -19.49 11.97
N ALA A 396 2.09 -18.49 11.29
CA ALA A 396 1.44 -17.20 11.09
C ALA A 396 1.59 -16.75 9.63
N GLU A 397 0.71 -15.86 9.21
CA GLU A 397 0.71 -15.26 7.89
C GLU A 397 0.89 -13.75 8.04
N MET A 398 1.89 -13.22 7.36
CA MET A 398 2.23 -11.80 7.36
C MET A 398 1.84 -11.18 6.02
N SER A 399 1.13 -10.07 6.06
CA SER A 399 0.74 -9.31 4.87
C SER A 399 0.76 -7.80 5.16
N PHE A 400 0.67 -6.99 4.11
CA PHE A 400 0.49 -5.56 4.23
C PHE A 400 -0.91 -5.18 3.76
N THR A 401 -1.56 -4.29 4.50
CA THR A 401 -2.89 -3.76 4.20
C THR A 401 -2.82 -2.28 3.90
N GLY A 402 -3.77 -1.76 3.12
CA GLY A 402 -3.75 -0.39 2.63
C GLY A 402 -2.95 -0.24 1.33
N SER A 403 -2.58 1.00 1.02
CA SER A 403 -1.84 1.37 -0.19
C SER A 403 -0.78 2.41 0.16
N ALA A 404 0.46 2.19 -0.29
CA ALA A 404 1.54 3.15 -0.10
C ALA A 404 1.21 4.48 -0.79
N SER A 405 1.39 5.59 -0.08
CA SER A 405 1.12 6.94 -0.59
C SER A 405 2.12 7.38 -1.66
N ALA A 406 3.34 6.84 -1.60
CA ALA A 406 4.36 6.99 -2.62
C ALA A 406 4.84 5.59 -3.01
N HIS A 407 4.65 5.24 -4.29
CA HIS A 407 4.87 3.89 -4.79
C HIS A 407 5.51 3.90 -6.18
N ALA A 408 6.33 4.90 -6.51
CA ALA A 408 7.22 4.77 -7.66
C ALA A 408 8.31 3.75 -7.33
N ASN A 409 9.00 3.19 -8.33
CA ASN A 409 10.08 2.22 -8.10
C ASN A 409 11.15 2.76 -7.14
N SER A 410 11.46 4.06 -7.25
CA SER A 410 12.38 4.77 -6.34
C SER A 410 11.94 4.82 -4.86
N ASN A 411 10.69 4.50 -4.54
CA ASN A 411 10.15 4.42 -3.18
C ASN A 411 10.22 3.02 -2.59
N SER A 412 10.75 2.03 -3.32
CA SER A 412 10.99 0.69 -2.79
C SER A 412 11.87 0.75 -1.55
N VAL A 413 11.58 -0.09 -0.55
CA VAL A 413 12.30 -0.15 0.72
C VAL A 413 12.88 -1.53 0.94
N SER A 414 14.06 -1.60 1.55
CA SER A 414 14.76 -2.86 1.87
C SER A 414 15.20 -2.94 3.33
N ASN A 415 14.63 -2.11 4.18
CA ASN A 415 15.05 -1.91 5.57
C ASN A 415 13.87 -2.00 6.56
N ILE A 416 12.78 -2.67 6.21
CA ILE A 416 11.67 -2.90 7.14
C ILE A 416 12.17 -3.84 8.25
N SER A 417 11.91 -3.44 9.49
CA SER A 417 12.22 -4.24 10.67
C SER A 417 10.93 -4.63 11.39
N ILE A 418 10.85 -5.87 11.85
CA ILE A 418 9.67 -6.48 12.48
C ILE A 418 10.14 -7.18 13.75
N THR A 419 9.74 -6.68 14.91
CA THR A 419 10.11 -7.24 16.22
C THR A 419 8.90 -7.88 16.88
N PHE A 420 8.95 -9.17 17.14
CA PHE A 420 7.98 -9.85 18.00
C PHE A 420 8.23 -9.52 19.48
N LEU A 421 7.16 -9.21 20.21
CA LEU A 421 7.17 -8.91 21.64
C LEU A 421 6.75 -10.13 22.46
N ASP A 422 6.98 -10.08 23.78
CA ASP A 422 6.72 -11.20 24.69
C ASP A 422 5.30 -11.77 24.58
N ALA A 423 4.30 -10.92 24.36
CA ALA A 423 2.91 -11.35 24.27
C ALA A 423 2.61 -12.20 23.03
N ALA A 424 3.45 -12.17 21.98
CA ALA A 424 3.24 -12.96 20.78
C ALA A 424 3.80 -14.38 20.87
N ILE A 425 4.80 -14.61 21.71
CA ILE A 425 5.61 -15.83 21.72
C ILE A 425 5.44 -16.58 23.04
N SER A 426 5.11 -17.86 22.96
CA SER A 426 5.04 -18.73 24.14
C SER A 426 6.42 -18.85 24.78
N GLY A 427 6.57 -18.36 26.01
CA GLY A 427 7.86 -18.28 26.71
C GLY A 427 8.57 -16.92 26.58
N GLY A 428 7.95 -15.94 25.91
CA GLY A 428 8.48 -14.59 25.72
C GLY A 428 9.37 -14.46 24.48
N ALA A 429 9.61 -13.23 24.01
CA ALA A 429 10.41 -12.94 22.82
C ALA A 429 11.87 -13.37 22.99
N SER A 430 12.41 -13.33 24.21
CA SER A 430 13.75 -13.83 24.52
C SER A 430 13.88 -15.35 24.44
N SER A 431 12.78 -16.09 24.27
CA SER A 431 12.82 -17.55 24.10
C SER A 431 13.17 -17.98 22.67
N ILE A 432 13.10 -17.06 21.70
CA ILE A 432 13.45 -17.31 20.30
C ILE A 432 14.76 -16.61 19.92
N GLN A 433 15.50 -17.20 18.99
CA GLN A 433 16.70 -16.60 18.42
C GLN A 433 16.29 -15.41 17.55
N ASN A 434 16.76 -14.23 17.94
CA ASN A 434 16.50 -12.95 17.29
C ASN A 434 14.99 -12.68 17.06
N PRO A 435 14.27 -12.09 18.02
CA PRO A 435 12.88 -11.73 17.84
C PRO A 435 12.65 -10.62 16.81
N THR A 436 13.71 -10.00 16.29
CA THR A 436 13.65 -8.92 15.30
C THR A 436 14.11 -9.39 13.93
N TYR A 437 13.18 -9.52 12.99
CA TYR A 437 13.51 -9.64 11.58
C TYR A 437 13.92 -8.27 11.02
N SER A 438 15.09 -8.16 10.38
CA SER A 438 15.63 -6.92 9.84
C SER A 438 15.89 -7.03 8.34
N GLY A 439 15.49 -6.00 7.58
CA GLY A 439 15.77 -5.93 6.15
C GLY A 439 14.71 -6.59 5.27
N PHE A 440 13.45 -6.66 5.74
CA PHE A 440 12.35 -7.09 4.88
C PHE A 440 12.13 -6.04 3.78
N SER A 441 11.91 -6.49 2.54
CA SER A 441 11.85 -5.60 1.37
C SER A 441 10.44 -5.49 0.77
N LEU A 442 10.06 -4.30 0.33
CA LEU A 442 8.88 -4.06 -0.50
C LEU A 442 9.32 -3.33 -1.78
N PHE A 443 8.98 -3.92 -2.94
CA PHE A 443 9.31 -3.36 -4.24
C PHE A 443 8.07 -2.79 -4.91
N PHE A 444 8.14 -1.50 -5.25
CA PHE A 444 7.12 -0.80 -6.00
C PHE A 444 7.49 -0.69 -7.49
N GLN A 445 6.49 -0.42 -8.32
CA GLN A 445 6.63 -0.29 -9.77
C GLN A 445 6.28 1.14 -10.19
N ASP A 446 6.98 1.67 -11.20
CA ASP A 446 6.60 2.96 -11.75
C ASP A 446 5.19 2.88 -12.39
N PRO A 447 4.41 3.98 -12.41
CA PRO A 447 3.08 3.98 -12.99
C PRO A 447 3.09 3.49 -14.44
N TYR A 448 2.10 2.68 -14.82
CA TYR A 448 2.04 2.17 -16.18
C TYR A 448 1.92 3.31 -17.21
N THR A 449 2.81 3.30 -18.19
CA THR A 449 2.87 4.24 -19.31
C THR A 449 2.73 3.53 -20.66
N ILE A 450 2.38 4.30 -21.70
CA ILE A 450 2.55 3.85 -23.09
C ILE A 450 3.96 4.22 -23.51
N VAL A 451 4.73 3.22 -23.91
CA VAL A 451 6.03 3.43 -24.57
C VAL A 451 5.76 3.59 -26.06
N TYR A 452 6.14 4.74 -26.61
CA TYR A 452 5.98 5.09 -28.02
C TYR A 452 7.35 5.32 -28.65
N ASN A 453 7.55 4.72 -29.83
CA ASN A 453 8.78 4.86 -30.61
C ASN A 453 8.46 5.13 -32.09
N ASP A 454 8.95 6.27 -32.57
CA ASP A 454 9.04 6.60 -34.00
C ASP A 454 10.34 5.97 -34.55
N ILE A 455 10.21 4.97 -35.42
CA ILE A 455 11.35 4.17 -35.88
C ILE A 455 11.79 4.61 -37.28
N ASN A 456 13.04 4.29 -37.62
CA ASN A 456 13.46 4.40 -39.01
C ASN A 456 12.59 3.49 -39.88
N ASN A 457 11.89 4.06 -40.87
CA ASN A 457 10.95 3.36 -41.74
C ASN A 457 11.49 2.03 -42.24
N ILE A 458 10.77 0.95 -41.91
CA ILE A 458 11.13 -0.41 -42.31
C ILE A 458 10.24 -0.80 -43.48
N THR A 459 10.81 -0.82 -44.68
CA THR A 459 10.09 -1.16 -45.91
C THR A 459 10.41 -2.58 -46.37
N ALA A 460 9.38 -3.38 -46.62
CA ALA A 460 9.52 -4.66 -47.32
C ALA A 460 9.01 -4.55 -48.76
N ASN A 461 9.78 -5.08 -49.71
CA ASN A 461 9.43 -5.20 -51.13
C ASN A 461 10.40 -6.17 -51.83
N SER A 462 10.31 -6.31 -53.17
CA SER A 462 11.20 -7.19 -53.94
C SER A 462 12.70 -6.86 -53.87
N SER A 463 13.07 -5.64 -53.46
CA SER A 463 14.44 -5.17 -53.31
C SER A 463 14.94 -5.18 -51.86
N ALA A 464 14.02 -5.10 -50.89
CA ALA A 464 14.28 -5.24 -49.46
C ALA A 464 13.40 -6.38 -48.93
N THR A 465 13.84 -7.61 -49.15
CA THR A 465 12.98 -8.78 -48.93
C THR A 465 12.79 -9.09 -47.47
N TRP A 466 13.80 -8.91 -46.62
CA TRP A 466 13.76 -9.21 -45.19
C TRP A 466 14.46 -8.13 -44.38
N THR A 467 13.81 -7.65 -43.33
CA THR A 467 14.41 -6.75 -42.34
C THR A 467 13.97 -7.15 -40.94
N TYR A 468 14.94 -7.45 -40.08
CA TYR A 468 14.73 -7.71 -38.66
C TYR A 468 14.58 -6.40 -37.88
N PHE A 469 13.70 -6.38 -36.88
CA PHE A 469 13.59 -5.27 -35.94
C PHE A 469 13.02 -5.72 -34.59
N THR A 470 13.15 -4.87 -33.58
CA THR A 470 12.65 -5.12 -32.24
C THR A 470 11.72 -4.01 -31.77
N VAL A 471 10.72 -4.40 -30.99
CA VAL A 471 10.07 -3.55 -30.00
C VAL A 471 10.96 -3.62 -28.76
N GLU A 472 11.35 -2.47 -28.20
CA GLU A 472 12.38 -2.37 -27.14
C GLU A 472 11.88 -2.84 -25.76
N HIS A 473 11.46 -4.10 -25.65
CA HIS A 473 11.08 -4.76 -24.40
C HIS A 473 10.86 -6.28 -24.60
N GLY A 474 11.28 -7.10 -23.64
CA GLY A 474 10.95 -8.53 -23.57
C GLY A 474 11.24 -9.35 -24.84
N ASP A 475 10.31 -10.22 -25.25
CA ASP A 475 10.42 -11.09 -26.43
C ASP A 475 10.07 -10.39 -27.77
N GLY A 476 10.15 -9.06 -27.81
CA GLY A 476 9.67 -8.14 -28.85
C GLY A 476 10.39 -8.19 -30.21
N ALA A 477 10.94 -9.33 -30.62
CA ALA A 477 11.56 -9.52 -31.94
C ALA A 477 10.53 -9.72 -33.06
N TYR A 478 10.70 -9.03 -34.19
CA TYR A 478 9.84 -9.08 -35.37
C TYR A 478 10.65 -9.03 -36.68
N GLY A 479 9.99 -9.37 -37.79
CA GLY A 479 10.60 -9.24 -39.11
C GLY A 479 9.63 -8.78 -40.19
N SER A 480 10.00 -7.76 -40.96
CA SER A 480 9.25 -7.35 -42.16
C SER A 480 9.67 -8.22 -43.33
N TRP A 481 8.72 -8.83 -44.04
CA TRP A 481 9.05 -9.82 -45.06
C TRP A 481 8.24 -9.69 -46.35
N TYR A 482 8.94 -9.69 -47.49
CA TYR A 482 8.39 -9.86 -48.82
C TYR A 482 8.69 -11.28 -49.31
N ASP A 483 7.63 -12.09 -49.46
CA ASP A 483 7.70 -13.49 -49.87
C ASP A 483 6.96 -13.69 -51.20
N GLY A 484 7.69 -13.63 -52.32
CA GLY A 484 7.16 -14.05 -53.62
C GLY A 484 5.86 -13.34 -54.07
N GLY A 485 5.62 -12.10 -53.62
CA GLY A 485 4.41 -11.32 -53.91
C GLY A 485 3.42 -11.20 -52.74
N LYS A 486 3.68 -11.88 -51.62
CA LYS A 486 3.03 -11.65 -50.32
C LYS A 486 3.83 -10.65 -49.48
N LEU A 487 3.11 -9.92 -48.63
CA LEU A 487 3.67 -9.04 -47.61
C LEU A 487 3.33 -9.66 -46.25
N ARG A 488 4.35 -9.94 -45.44
CA ARG A 488 4.24 -10.70 -44.19
C ARG A 488 4.92 -9.98 -43.04
N LEU A 489 4.45 -10.27 -41.83
CA LEU A 489 5.10 -9.91 -40.59
C LEU A 489 5.49 -11.21 -39.86
N GLU A 490 6.79 -11.43 -39.68
CA GLU A 490 7.31 -12.51 -38.85
C GLU A 490 7.24 -12.11 -37.38
N THR A 491 6.76 -13.02 -36.55
CA THR A 491 6.44 -12.79 -35.14
C THR A 491 7.06 -13.85 -34.22
N TYR A 492 7.73 -14.88 -34.77
CA TYR A 492 8.32 -15.99 -34.02
C TYR A 492 7.29 -16.62 -33.07
N THR A 493 6.13 -17.00 -33.62
CA THR A 493 4.96 -17.56 -32.91
C THR A 493 4.10 -16.59 -32.10
N LYS A 494 4.49 -15.32 -31.93
CA LYS A 494 3.69 -14.33 -31.18
C LYS A 494 2.37 -13.98 -31.88
N PRO A 495 1.28 -13.69 -31.13
CA PRO A 495 -0.02 -13.41 -31.73
C PRO A 495 -0.19 -11.98 -32.25
N LEU A 496 -0.94 -11.86 -33.33
CA LEU A 496 -1.46 -10.60 -33.88
C LEU A 496 -2.99 -10.63 -33.93
N ILE A 497 -3.61 -9.46 -34.02
CA ILE A 497 -5.04 -9.35 -34.31
C ILE A 497 -5.28 -9.67 -35.78
N CYS A 498 -6.10 -10.70 -36.04
CA CYS A 498 -6.35 -11.21 -37.39
C CYS A 498 -7.84 -11.29 -37.73
N GLU A 499 -8.14 -11.53 -39.00
CA GLU A 499 -9.51 -11.77 -39.49
C GLU A 499 -9.98 -13.19 -39.13
N GLY A 500 -10.90 -13.31 -38.18
CA GLY A 500 -11.43 -14.60 -37.72
C GLY A 500 -10.31 -15.54 -37.24
N SER A 501 -10.36 -16.82 -37.61
CA SER A 501 -9.29 -17.77 -37.27
C SER A 501 -8.15 -17.83 -38.31
N THR A 502 -8.07 -16.85 -39.23
CA THR A 502 -7.02 -16.82 -40.25
C THR A 502 -5.76 -16.14 -39.72
N ARG A 503 -4.65 -16.25 -40.45
CA ARG A 503 -3.41 -15.49 -40.20
C ARG A 503 -3.33 -14.21 -41.03
N ASN A 504 -4.46 -13.74 -41.58
CA ASN A 504 -4.54 -12.47 -42.28
C ASN A 504 -4.67 -11.34 -41.27
N ILE A 505 -3.71 -10.42 -41.25
CA ILE A 505 -3.63 -9.34 -40.26
C ILE A 505 -4.75 -8.32 -40.48
N SER A 506 -5.58 -8.07 -39.47
CA SER A 506 -6.67 -7.10 -39.55
C SER A 506 -6.18 -5.66 -39.71
N LEU A 507 -6.84 -4.89 -40.58
CA LEU A 507 -6.63 -3.45 -40.73
C LEU A 507 -7.37 -2.70 -39.61
N LEU A 508 -6.65 -2.25 -38.58
CA LEU A 508 -7.23 -1.49 -37.48
C LEU A 508 -7.19 0.02 -37.78
N THR A 509 -8.28 0.72 -37.48
CA THR A 509 -8.33 2.19 -37.56
C THR A 509 -7.87 2.83 -36.24
N SER A 510 -7.41 4.08 -36.30
CA SER A 510 -7.12 4.87 -35.10
C SER A 510 -8.33 4.86 -34.15
N GLY A 511 -8.09 4.71 -32.84
CA GLY A 511 -9.16 4.61 -31.84
C GLY A 511 -9.62 3.18 -31.54
N THR A 512 -9.17 2.17 -32.28
CA THR A 512 -9.55 0.76 -32.01
C THR A 512 -8.93 0.25 -30.70
N PRO A 513 -9.71 -0.29 -29.74
CA PRO A 513 -9.17 -0.92 -28.54
C PRO A 513 -8.45 -2.24 -28.86
N ILE A 514 -7.23 -2.40 -28.34
CA ILE A 514 -6.38 -3.58 -28.44
C ILE A 514 -6.14 -4.09 -27.02
N GLY A 515 -6.72 -5.24 -26.68
CA GLY A 515 -6.67 -5.78 -25.32
C GLY A 515 -6.92 -7.28 -25.27
N THR A 516 -7.18 -7.83 -24.08
CA THR A 516 -7.44 -9.27 -23.85
C THR A 516 -8.52 -9.86 -24.75
N ASN A 517 -9.58 -9.08 -25.02
CA ASN A 517 -10.74 -9.50 -25.82
C ASN A 517 -10.54 -9.36 -27.33
N SER A 518 -9.37 -8.91 -27.79
CA SER A 518 -9.07 -8.83 -29.22
C SER A 518 -8.92 -10.23 -29.84
N ASN A 519 -9.10 -10.32 -31.16
CA ASN A 519 -9.05 -11.59 -31.88
C ASN A 519 -7.60 -12.04 -32.15
N TRP A 520 -6.93 -12.52 -31.12
CA TRP A 520 -5.53 -12.97 -31.14
C TRP A 520 -5.36 -14.30 -31.88
N VAL A 521 -4.48 -14.32 -32.89
CA VAL A 521 -4.07 -15.53 -33.60
C VAL A 521 -2.55 -15.64 -33.56
N ASP A 522 -2.04 -16.74 -32.97
CA ASP A 522 -0.61 -17.00 -32.81
C ASP A 522 0.11 -17.11 -34.15
N GLY A 523 1.41 -16.80 -34.16
CA GLY A 523 2.33 -17.00 -35.28
C GLY A 523 2.62 -18.49 -35.54
N GLY A 524 3.38 -18.80 -36.58
CA GLY A 524 3.73 -20.16 -36.95
C GLY A 524 5.05 -20.17 -37.70
N ALA A 525 5.73 -21.31 -37.73
CA ALA A 525 6.94 -21.47 -38.54
C ALA A 525 6.58 -21.42 -40.02
N TYR A 526 7.54 -21.06 -40.87
CA TYR A 526 7.36 -21.07 -42.33
C TYR A 526 6.68 -22.35 -42.83
N PRO A 527 5.59 -22.26 -43.62
CA PRO A 527 5.01 -21.07 -44.25
C PRO A 527 3.81 -20.43 -43.53
N ASP A 528 3.60 -20.75 -42.26
CA ASP A 528 2.44 -20.37 -41.45
C ASP A 528 2.63 -19.03 -40.71
N GLU A 529 3.37 -18.07 -41.27
CA GLU A 529 3.48 -16.71 -40.71
C GLU A 529 2.21 -15.87 -40.95
N HIS A 530 2.18 -14.65 -40.40
CA HIS A 530 1.08 -13.71 -40.61
C HIS A 530 1.19 -12.99 -41.96
N ASP A 531 0.11 -13.06 -42.74
CA ASP A 531 -0.02 -12.38 -44.03
C ASP A 531 -0.66 -11.00 -43.81
N LEU A 532 0.10 -9.92 -44.02
CA LEU A 532 -0.46 -8.56 -44.13
C LEU A 532 -1.23 -8.42 -45.44
N ARG A 533 -0.71 -9.03 -46.50
CA ARG A 533 -1.28 -9.00 -47.85
C ARG A 533 -0.89 -10.23 -48.64
N SER A 534 -1.85 -10.83 -49.34
CA SER A 534 -1.62 -11.92 -50.31
C SER A 534 -2.51 -11.75 -51.55
N SER A 535 -2.40 -12.64 -52.53
CA SER A 535 -3.28 -12.62 -53.71
C SER A 535 -4.76 -12.85 -53.37
N SER A 536 -5.04 -13.48 -52.22
CA SER A 536 -6.40 -13.71 -51.69
C SER A 536 -6.80 -12.74 -50.58
N TYR A 537 -5.91 -11.83 -50.15
CA TYR A 537 -6.15 -10.89 -49.07
C TYR A 537 -5.53 -9.52 -49.39
N THR A 538 -6.34 -8.57 -49.85
CA THR A 538 -5.89 -7.27 -50.40
C THR A 538 -6.48 -6.06 -49.67
N VAL A 539 -7.03 -6.26 -48.47
CA VAL A 539 -7.72 -5.19 -47.69
C VAL A 539 -6.79 -4.00 -47.42
N TRP A 540 -5.49 -4.25 -47.28
CA TRP A 540 -4.49 -3.23 -47.01
C TRP A 540 -4.05 -2.44 -48.25
N ASP A 541 -4.34 -2.87 -49.48
CA ASP A 541 -3.82 -2.22 -50.70
C ASP A 541 -4.19 -0.72 -50.73
N GLY A 542 -3.18 0.16 -50.71
CA GLY A 542 -3.34 1.61 -50.69
C GLY A 542 -3.77 2.22 -49.35
N GLN A 543 -3.84 1.42 -48.28
CA GLN A 543 -4.27 1.85 -46.96
C GLN A 543 -3.09 2.12 -46.02
N THR A 544 -3.35 2.97 -45.03
CA THR A 544 -2.51 3.14 -43.85
C THR A 544 -3.37 2.90 -42.62
N GLY A 545 -2.88 2.08 -41.68
CA GLY A 545 -3.61 1.73 -40.47
C GLY A 545 -2.69 1.11 -39.44
N TYR A 546 -3.29 0.39 -38.49
CA TYR A 546 -2.58 -0.18 -37.36
C TYR A 546 -2.70 -1.71 -37.33
N ILE A 547 -1.64 -2.37 -36.89
CA ILE A 547 -1.59 -3.80 -36.56
C ILE A 547 -1.57 -3.90 -35.03
N GLY A 548 -2.48 -4.69 -34.45
CA GLY A 548 -2.42 -5.01 -33.03
C GLY A 548 -1.53 -6.21 -32.77
N PHE A 549 -0.59 -6.09 -31.84
CA PHE A 549 0.35 -7.16 -31.46
C PHE A 549 0.34 -7.40 -29.95
N ARG A 550 0.68 -8.62 -29.55
CA ARG A 550 0.93 -9.00 -28.15
C ARG A 550 2.28 -9.68 -28.03
N PHE A 551 3.01 -9.35 -26.98
CA PHE A 551 4.34 -9.88 -26.71
C PHE A 551 4.53 -10.01 -25.19
N SER A 552 5.57 -10.69 -24.74
CA SER A 552 5.88 -10.92 -23.33
C SER A 552 7.00 -9.98 -22.90
N SER A 553 6.81 -9.27 -21.78
CA SER A 553 7.88 -8.57 -21.06
C SER A 553 8.99 -9.53 -20.59
N PRO A 554 10.18 -9.04 -20.17
CA PRO A 554 11.22 -9.88 -19.57
C PRO A 554 10.73 -10.74 -18.39
N GLU A 555 9.71 -10.26 -17.66
CA GLU A 555 9.09 -10.96 -16.53
C GLU A 555 7.97 -11.94 -16.95
N GLY A 556 7.78 -12.15 -18.25
CA GLY A 556 6.75 -13.06 -18.80
C GLY A 556 5.33 -12.50 -18.79
N LYS A 557 5.13 -11.23 -18.42
CA LYS A 557 3.81 -10.57 -18.47
C LYS A 557 3.46 -10.20 -19.90
N LYS A 558 2.22 -10.49 -20.31
CA LYS A 558 1.72 -10.19 -21.66
C LYS A 558 1.37 -8.72 -21.80
N LEU A 559 1.96 -8.06 -22.78
CA LEU A 559 1.74 -6.65 -23.10
C LEU A 559 1.11 -6.49 -24.48
N HIS A 560 0.25 -5.49 -24.61
CA HIS A 560 -0.45 -5.17 -25.85
C HIS A 560 0.12 -3.91 -26.51
N GLY A 561 0.23 -3.92 -27.83
CA GLY A 561 0.74 -2.81 -28.62
C GLY A 561 0.10 -2.66 -29.98
N TRP A 562 0.44 -1.57 -30.66
CA TRP A 562 0.09 -1.29 -32.04
C TRP A 562 1.32 -0.91 -32.86
N MET A 563 1.35 -1.30 -34.15
CA MET A 563 2.32 -0.83 -35.15
C MET A 563 1.59 -0.09 -36.27
N LYS A 564 2.08 1.08 -36.67
CA LYS A 564 1.52 1.79 -37.82
C LYS A 564 2.18 1.34 -39.10
N VAL A 565 1.34 0.92 -40.05
CA VAL A 565 1.78 0.33 -41.30
C VAL A 565 1.03 0.94 -42.48
N SER A 566 1.74 1.16 -43.60
CA SER A 566 1.11 1.47 -44.88
C SER A 566 1.46 0.42 -45.93
N VAL A 567 0.50 0.02 -46.75
CA VAL A 567 0.72 -0.78 -47.96
C VAL A 567 0.45 0.10 -49.17
N ASN A 568 1.34 0.06 -50.17
CA ASN A 568 1.16 0.89 -51.35
C ASN A 568 -0.04 0.43 -52.21
N ALA A 569 -0.55 1.30 -53.09
CA ALA A 569 -1.74 1.01 -53.90
C ALA A 569 -1.59 -0.21 -54.83
N SER A 570 -0.34 -0.57 -55.19
CA SER A 570 -0.04 -1.76 -55.99
C SER A 570 0.08 -3.05 -55.18
N GLY A 571 0.01 -2.99 -53.85
CA GLY A 571 0.09 -4.15 -52.95
C GLY A 571 1.43 -4.90 -52.97
N ASN A 572 2.51 -4.26 -53.43
CA ASN A 572 3.83 -4.91 -53.59
C ASN A 572 4.88 -4.41 -52.59
N SER A 573 4.51 -3.48 -51.70
CA SER A 573 5.37 -3.02 -50.62
C SER A 573 4.56 -2.57 -49.41
N PHE A 574 5.07 -2.84 -48.22
CA PHE A 574 4.59 -2.21 -46.98
C PHE A 574 5.73 -1.52 -46.23
N THR A 575 5.38 -0.55 -45.39
CA THR A 575 6.32 0.15 -44.51
C THR A 575 5.76 0.22 -43.10
N VAL A 576 6.58 -0.14 -42.11
CA VAL A 576 6.34 0.10 -40.68
C VAL A 576 7.01 1.42 -40.29
N TYR A 577 6.25 2.31 -39.64
CA TYR A 577 6.73 3.67 -39.29
C TYR A 577 7.01 3.84 -37.81
N GLU A 578 6.12 3.33 -36.96
CA GLU A 578 6.12 3.62 -35.53
C GLU A 578 5.36 2.51 -34.81
N TYR A 579 5.66 2.34 -33.53
CA TYR A 579 4.92 1.45 -32.66
C TYR A 579 4.70 2.06 -31.29
N ALA A 580 3.70 1.56 -30.57
CA ALA A 580 3.60 1.78 -29.15
C ALA A 580 3.08 0.53 -28.44
N TYR A 581 3.39 0.39 -27.17
CA TYR A 581 2.82 -0.65 -26.31
C TYR A 581 2.53 -0.09 -24.91
N TYR A 582 1.55 -0.69 -24.24
CA TYR A 582 1.19 -0.31 -22.87
C TYR A 582 1.92 -1.23 -21.90
N THR A 583 2.64 -0.63 -20.94
CA THR A 583 3.41 -1.37 -19.92
C THR A 583 2.53 -2.07 -18.88
N LYS A 584 1.22 -1.78 -18.84
CA LYS A 584 0.27 -2.49 -17.98
C LYS A 584 0.06 -3.92 -18.50
N PRO A 585 0.32 -4.97 -17.67
CA PRO A 585 -0.01 -6.35 -18.02
C PRO A 585 -1.46 -6.50 -18.47
N GLU A 586 -1.65 -7.13 -19.63
CA GLU A 586 -2.96 -7.35 -20.27
C GLU A 586 -3.79 -6.06 -20.49
N GLY A 587 -3.17 -4.89 -20.33
CA GLY A 587 -3.80 -3.59 -20.43
C GLY A 587 -4.31 -3.32 -21.85
N THR A 588 -5.44 -2.62 -21.95
CA THR A 588 -5.97 -2.23 -23.27
C THR A 588 -5.28 -0.96 -23.75
N ILE A 589 -4.63 -1.02 -24.92
CA ILE A 589 -4.08 0.14 -25.62
C ILE A 589 -5.01 0.56 -26.76
N ILE A 590 -5.12 1.85 -27.02
CA ILE A 590 -5.89 2.36 -28.16
C ILE A 590 -4.96 2.49 -29.37
N ALA A 591 -5.35 1.94 -30.51
CA ALA A 591 -4.58 2.05 -31.75
C ALA A 591 -4.28 3.52 -32.09
N GLY A 592 -3.00 3.86 -32.23
CA GLY A 592 -2.51 5.22 -32.49
C GLY A 592 -2.33 6.11 -31.24
N SER A 593 -2.62 5.62 -30.03
CA SER A 593 -2.34 6.37 -28.80
C SER A 593 -0.86 6.30 -28.41
N THR A 594 -0.29 7.45 -28.07
CA THR A 594 1.12 7.58 -27.64
C THR A 594 1.28 7.84 -26.14
N THR A 595 0.16 8.09 -25.45
CA THR A 595 0.10 8.35 -24.00
C THR A 595 -1.14 7.70 -23.41
N VAL A 596 -1.08 7.36 -22.11
CA VAL A 596 -2.23 6.80 -21.40
C VAL A 596 -3.29 7.89 -21.26
N ASN A 597 -4.52 7.63 -21.75
CA ASN A 597 -5.63 8.54 -21.49
C ASN A 597 -5.95 8.53 -19.99
N PRO A 598 -6.05 9.68 -19.31
CA PRO A 598 -6.43 9.70 -17.90
C PRO A 598 -7.86 9.14 -17.74
N ALA A 599 -8.19 8.69 -16.52
CA ALA A 599 -9.59 8.36 -16.19
C ALA A 599 -10.49 9.57 -16.49
N PRO A 600 -11.74 9.37 -16.94
CA PRO A 600 -12.60 10.49 -17.29
C PRO A 600 -12.91 11.33 -16.06
N VAL A 601 -13.15 12.63 -16.25
CA VAL A 601 -13.74 13.50 -15.22
C VAL A 601 -15.06 13.99 -15.77
N ALA A 602 -16.17 13.53 -15.18
CA ALA A 602 -17.49 13.83 -15.70
C ALA A 602 -17.82 15.31 -15.59
N ALA A 603 -18.25 15.92 -16.70
CA ALA A 603 -18.72 17.28 -16.73
C ALA A 603 -19.77 17.45 -17.83
N PHE A 604 -20.71 18.37 -17.61
CA PHE A 604 -21.74 18.69 -18.60
C PHE A 604 -22.30 20.09 -18.42
N THR A 605 -23.00 20.55 -19.46
CA THR A 605 -23.81 21.77 -19.48
C THR A 605 -25.20 21.50 -20.05
N ALA A 606 -26.17 22.36 -19.75
CA ALA A 606 -27.50 22.35 -20.39
C ALA A 606 -27.73 23.61 -21.22
N SER A 607 -28.54 23.52 -22.27
CA SER A 607 -28.94 24.66 -23.10
C SER A 607 -29.81 25.68 -22.36
N ALA A 608 -30.51 25.25 -21.30
CA ALA A 608 -31.26 26.10 -20.38
C ALA A 608 -31.40 25.39 -19.03
N THR A 609 -31.32 26.13 -17.93
CA THR A 609 -31.53 25.62 -16.55
C THR A 609 -32.86 26.09 -15.94
N THR A 610 -33.61 26.95 -16.64
CA THR A 610 -34.94 27.39 -16.23
C THR A 610 -35.89 27.35 -17.43
N MET A 611 -37.08 26.77 -17.26
CA MET A 611 -38.06 26.59 -18.34
C MET A 611 -39.50 26.53 -17.80
N THR A 612 -40.46 26.47 -18.72
CA THR A 612 -41.87 26.18 -18.40
C THR A 612 -42.21 24.73 -18.71
N PRO A 613 -43.25 24.15 -18.07
CA PRO A 613 -43.67 22.78 -18.33
C PRO A 613 -43.87 22.50 -19.83
N GLY A 614 -43.35 21.36 -20.30
CA GLY A 614 -43.46 20.88 -21.69
C GLY A 614 -42.31 21.29 -22.62
N GLN A 615 -41.31 22.05 -22.14
CA GLN A 615 -40.14 22.43 -22.93
C GLN A 615 -39.04 21.37 -22.89
N SER A 616 -38.26 21.29 -23.98
CA SER A 616 -37.09 20.41 -24.10
C SER A 616 -35.79 21.18 -23.85
N VAL A 617 -34.82 20.51 -23.22
CA VAL A 617 -33.45 20.99 -22.99
C VAL A 617 -32.45 20.00 -23.58
N THR A 618 -31.38 20.52 -24.18
CA THR A 618 -30.28 19.70 -24.67
C THR A 618 -29.11 19.75 -23.69
N PHE A 619 -28.57 18.59 -23.36
CA PHE A 619 -27.36 18.45 -22.54
C PHE A 619 -26.15 18.23 -23.43
N SER A 620 -25.03 18.85 -23.05
CA SER A 620 -23.75 18.69 -23.72
C SER A 620 -22.71 18.13 -22.76
N ASP A 621 -22.07 17.04 -23.15
CA ASP A 621 -20.92 16.47 -22.46
C ASP A 621 -19.71 17.41 -22.53
N GLN A 622 -19.06 17.60 -21.39
CA GLN A 622 -17.83 18.39 -21.21
C GLN A 622 -16.74 17.55 -20.51
N SER A 623 -16.96 16.24 -20.41
CA SER A 623 -16.08 15.35 -19.65
C SER A 623 -14.69 15.28 -20.28
N THR A 624 -13.65 15.38 -19.45
CA THR A 624 -12.26 15.21 -19.89
C THR A 624 -11.83 13.75 -19.82
N GLY A 625 -10.64 13.42 -20.33
CA GLY A 625 -10.10 12.05 -20.29
C GLY A 625 -10.63 11.14 -21.39
N SER A 626 -11.13 11.69 -22.50
CA SER A 626 -11.55 10.92 -23.69
C SER A 626 -12.52 9.77 -23.36
N PRO A 627 -13.69 10.05 -22.74
CA PRO A 627 -14.69 9.03 -22.45
C PRO A 627 -15.17 8.32 -23.72
N THR A 628 -15.42 7.02 -23.60
CA THR A 628 -15.93 6.16 -24.68
C THR A 628 -17.39 5.73 -24.46
N SER A 629 -17.94 5.94 -23.26
CA SER A 629 -19.36 5.69 -22.95
C SER A 629 -19.91 6.66 -21.90
N TRP A 630 -21.22 6.91 -21.98
CA TRP A 630 -21.97 7.82 -21.11
C TRP A 630 -23.21 7.13 -20.56
N SER A 631 -23.55 7.43 -19.31
CA SER A 631 -24.81 7.02 -18.68
C SER A 631 -25.41 8.22 -17.96
N TRP A 632 -26.57 8.67 -18.44
CA TRP A 632 -27.28 9.84 -17.92
C TRP A 632 -28.52 9.44 -17.13
N SER A 633 -28.82 10.20 -16.07
CA SER A 633 -30.08 10.14 -15.33
C SER A 633 -30.73 11.52 -15.29
N PHE A 634 -32.01 11.57 -15.67
CA PHE A 634 -32.86 12.75 -15.72
C PHE A 634 -34.19 12.50 -14.99
N PRO A 635 -34.21 12.39 -13.64
CA PRO A 635 -35.44 12.20 -12.89
C PRO A 635 -36.50 13.26 -13.26
N GLY A 636 -37.73 12.83 -13.58
CA GLY A 636 -38.81 13.72 -14.01
C GLY A 636 -38.74 14.22 -15.47
N GLY A 637 -37.67 13.90 -16.18
CA GLY A 637 -37.50 14.15 -17.60
C GLY A 637 -37.95 12.98 -18.48
N THR A 638 -38.29 13.27 -19.73
CA THR A 638 -38.59 12.28 -20.77
C THR A 638 -37.61 12.44 -21.94
N PRO A 639 -36.72 11.46 -22.21
CA PRO A 639 -36.53 10.21 -21.47
C PRO A 639 -35.85 10.41 -20.10
N ALA A 640 -36.12 9.51 -19.15
CA ALA A 640 -35.57 9.59 -17.79
C ALA A 640 -34.08 9.15 -17.68
N THR A 641 -33.56 8.49 -18.72
CA THR A 641 -32.15 8.06 -18.82
C THR A 641 -31.68 8.13 -20.27
N SER A 642 -30.35 8.24 -20.50
CA SER A 642 -29.78 8.19 -21.85
C SER A 642 -28.35 7.66 -21.85
N THR A 643 -27.92 7.05 -22.96
CA THR A 643 -26.52 6.66 -23.23
C THR A 643 -25.87 7.49 -24.35
N GLN A 644 -26.60 8.47 -24.91
CA GLN A 644 -26.04 9.37 -25.91
C GLN A 644 -25.07 10.35 -25.26
N GLN A 645 -24.01 10.75 -25.98
CA GLN A 645 -23.07 11.76 -25.48
C GLN A 645 -23.78 13.10 -25.20
N ASN A 646 -24.69 13.53 -26.08
CA ASN A 646 -25.39 14.82 -25.97
C ASN A 646 -26.92 14.62 -26.11
N PRO A 647 -27.65 14.23 -25.04
CA PRO A 647 -29.07 13.92 -25.12
C PRO A 647 -29.98 15.17 -25.06
N ALA A 648 -31.21 15.05 -25.57
CA ALA A 648 -32.29 16.02 -25.39
C ALA A 648 -33.41 15.44 -24.51
N VAL A 649 -33.91 16.24 -23.57
CA VAL A 649 -34.85 15.80 -22.51
C VAL A 649 -35.96 16.82 -22.34
N THR A 650 -37.22 16.37 -22.21
CA THR A 650 -38.39 17.22 -21.96
C THR A 650 -38.87 17.10 -20.52
N TYR A 651 -39.13 18.22 -19.85
CA TYR A 651 -39.70 18.24 -18.50
C TYR A 651 -41.15 18.78 -18.53
N ASN A 652 -42.11 17.94 -18.15
CA ASN A 652 -43.55 18.23 -18.32
C ASN A 652 -44.23 18.77 -17.05
N THR A 653 -43.55 18.80 -15.92
CA THR A 653 -44.12 19.17 -14.62
C THR A 653 -43.27 20.26 -13.99
N ALA A 654 -43.91 21.19 -13.28
CA ALA A 654 -43.20 22.21 -12.53
C ALA A 654 -42.43 21.57 -11.36
N GLY A 655 -41.25 22.09 -11.05
CA GLY A 655 -40.37 21.53 -10.02
C GLY A 655 -38.89 21.75 -10.32
N THR A 656 -38.04 21.28 -9.41
CA THR A 656 -36.58 21.25 -9.62
C THR A 656 -36.12 19.81 -9.80
N TYR A 657 -35.23 19.60 -10.77
CA TYR A 657 -34.77 18.27 -11.18
C TYR A 657 -33.24 18.18 -11.15
N ASN A 658 -32.74 17.06 -10.62
CA ASN A 658 -31.32 16.73 -10.64
C ASN A 658 -30.93 16.19 -12.02
N VAL A 659 -29.65 16.31 -12.37
CA VAL A 659 -29.07 15.68 -13.55
C VAL A 659 -27.79 14.97 -13.17
N GLU A 660 -27.61 13.74 -13.63
CA GLU A 660 -26.41 12.96 -13.38
C GLU A 660 -25.82 12.45 -14.69
N LEU A 661 -24.49 12.51 -14.80
CA LEU A 661 -23.71 11.93 -15.88
C LEU A 661 -22.59 11.07 -15.31
N THR A 662 -22.51 9.83 -15.77
CA THR A 662 -21.33 8.97 -15.60
C THR A 662 -20.62 8.82 -16.94
N ALA A 663 -19.37 9.27 -17.02
CA ALA A 663 -18.51 9.15 -18.19
C ALA A 663 -17.45 8.08 -17.93
N THR A 664 -17.23 7.16 -18.88
CA THR A 664 -16.35 5.99 -18.71
C THR A 664 -15.41 5.80 -19.90
N ASN A 665 -14.17 5.39 -19.65
CA ASN A 665 -13.23 4.87 -20.64
C ASN A 665 -12.55 3.59 -20.11
N ALA A 666 -11.59 3.03 -20.86
CA ALA A 666 -10.86 1.82 -20.45
C ALA A 666 -10.02 1.97 -19.16
N ASN A 667 -9.76 3.22 -18.73
CA ASN A 667 -8.93 3.57 -17.57
C ASN A 667 -9.75 3.98 -16.34
N GLY A 668 -11.08 4.04 -16.43
CA GLY A 668 -11.95 4.30 -15.27
C GLY A 668 -13.25 5.00 -15.63
N SER A 669 -13.97 5.44 -14.60
CA SER A 669 -15.19 6.22 -14.72
C SER A 669 -15.24 7.36 -13.70
N SER A 670 -16.02 8.39 -14.01
CA SER A 670 -16.35 9.47 -13.09
C SER A 670 -17.82 9.81 -13.23
N THR A 671 -18.44 10.17 -12.11
CA THR A 671 -19.85 10.56 -12.04
C THR A 671 -19.95 11.98 -11.52
N LYS A 672 -20.74 12.82 -12.21
CA LYS A 672 -21.11 14.16 -11.75
C LYS A 672 -22.63 14.23 -11.58
N THR A 673 -23.05 14.63 -10.39
CA THR A 673 -24.45 14.90 -10.07
C THR A 673 -24.63 16.40 -9.84
N ALA A 674 -25.48 17.03 -10.64
CA ALA A 674 -25.89 18.42 -10.45
C ALA A 674 -27.29 18.46 -9.82
N ALA A 675 -27.36 18.84 -8.54
CA ALA A 675 -28.61 18.94 -7.81
C ALA A 675 -29.42 20.17 -8.24
N ASN A 676 -30.74 20.04 -8.32
CA ASN A 676 -31.68 21.11 -8.71
C ASN A 676 -31.27 21.86 -10.00
N TYR A 677 -30.61 21.16 -10.92
CA TYR A 677 -29.94 21.76 -12.08
C TYR A 677 -30.94 22.31 -13.11
N ILE A 678 -32.13 21.70 -13.23
CA ILE A 678 -33.23 22.19 -14.06
C ILE A 678 -34.36 22.66 -13.16
N THR A 679 -34.81 23.90 -13.36
CA THR A 679 -35.99 24.47 -12.70
C THR A 679 -37.11 24.67 -13.73
N VAL A 680 -38.28 24.10 -13.45
CA VAL A 680 -39.49 24.27 -14.25
C VAL A 680 -40.48 25.12 -13.47
N ASN A 681 -40.68 26.36 -13.87
CA ASN A 681 -41.53 27.31 -13.14
C ASN A 681 -43.02 27.01 -13.37
N GLY A 682 -43.78 26.87 -12.29
CA GLY A 682 -45.24 26.82 -12.33
C GLY A 682 -45.83 28.20 -12.65
N GLY A 683 -46.92 28.24 -13.41
CA GLY A 683 -47.67 29.48 -13.67
C GLY A 683 -48.30 30.04 -12.39
N SER A 684 -48.40 31.36 -12.26
CA SER A 684 -49.12 32.03 -11.16
C SER A 684 -50.63 31.88 -11.35
N ASN A 685 -51.25 30.93 -10.64
CA ASN A 685 -52.69 30.71 -10.65
C ASN A 685 -53.44 31.82 -9.91
N THR A 686 -54.28 32.59 -10.61
CA THR A 686 -55.12 33.65 -10.03
C THR A 686 -56.57 33.19 -9.99
N TYR A 687 -57.10 32.90 -8.80
CA TYR A 687 -58.49 32.48 -8.59
C TYR A 687 -59.49 33.64 -8.77
N CYS A 688 -60.71 33.31 -9.19
CA CYS A 688 -61.80 34.29 -9.27
C CYS A 688 -62.16 34.89 -7.90
N SER A 689 -62.52 36.18 -7.88
CA SER A 689 -63.02 36.85 -6.67
C SER A 689 -64.40 36.32 -6.26
N SER A 690 -64.63 36.13 -4.95
CA SER A 690 -65.94 35.78 -4.40
C SER A 690 -66.13 36.41 -3.02
N SER A 691 -67.35 36.85 -2.69
CA SER A 691 -67.69 37.41 -1.37
C SER A 691 -69.21 37.44 -1.16
N GLY A 692 -69.65 37.43 0.10
CA GLY A 692 -71.00 37.86 0.48
C GLY A 692 -71.23 39.36 0.26
N ASP A 693 -72.49 39.80 0.27
CA ASP A 693 -72.87 41.22 0.36
C ASP A 693 -73.27 41.65 1.78
N ASP A 694 -73.69 40.70 2.63
CA ASP A 694 -74.00 40.90 4.05
C ASP A 694 -73.79 39.58 4.83
N ALA A 695 -73.04 39.64 5.93
CA ALA A 695 -72.82 38.52 6.86
C ALA A 695 -73.21 38.89 8.32
N SER A 696 -73.92 40.01 8.51
CA SER A 696 -74.22 40.56 9.84
C SER A 696 -75.26 39.75 10.62
N TYR A 697 -76.10 38.98 9.92
CA TYR A 697 -77.14 38.14 10.51
C TYR A 697 -76.75 36.66 10.55
N GLU A 698 -75.99 36.20 9.56
CA GLU A 698 -75.53 34.84 9.37
C GLU A 698 -74.09 34.80 8.89
N HIS A 699 -73.30 33.85 9.37
CA HIS A 699 -71.91 33.64 8.97
C HIS A 699 -71.50 32.18 9.11
N ILE A 700 -70.33 31.83 8.57
CA ILE A 700 -69.69 30.54 8.82
C ILE A 700 -69.06 30.64 10.21
N ALA A 701 -69.57 29.89 11.19
CA ALA A 701 -69.06 29.91 12.55
C ALA A 701 -67.88 28.95 12.77
N ASN A 702 -67.80 27.87 11.98
CA ASN A 702 -66.68 26.94 12.03
C ASN A 702 -66.59 26.11 10.74
N VAL A 703 -65.39 26.02 10.17
CA VAL A 703 -65.01 25.02 9.17
C VAL A 703 -64.16 23.96 9.84
N ALA A 704 -64.67 22.73 9.95
CA ALA A 704 -63.92 21.58 10.44
C ALA A 704 -63.81 20.49 9.37
N ILE A 705 -62.59 20.09 9.00
CA ILE A 705 -62.31 19.03 8.02
C ILE A 705 -61.17 18.16 8.57
N GLY A 706 -61.40 16.87 8.80
CA GLY A 706 -60.44 16.01 9.49
C GLY A 706 -60.12 16.54 10.90
N ASP A 707 -58.83 16.70 11.20
CA ASP A 707 -58.34 17.29 12.46
C ASP A 707 -58.26 18.83 12.44
N PHE A 708 -58.51 19.46 11.28
CA PHE A 708 -58.53 20.92 11.15
C PHE A 708 -59.86 21.48 11.66
N SER A 709 -59.82 22.56 12.44
CA SER A 709 -61.00 23.34 12.84
C SER A 709 -60.62 24.82 12.89
N ASN A 710 -61.43 25.67 12.24
CA ASN A 710 -61.27 27.12 12.28
C ASN A 710 -62.58 27.80 12.69
N PRO A 711 -62.75 28.12 13.98
CA PRO A 711 -63.89 28.91 14.46
C PRO A 711 -63.72 30.38 14.05
N THR A 712 -64.71 30.92 13.35
CA THR A 712 -64.65 32.24 12.72
C THR A 712 -65.86 33.09 13.08
N GLY A 713 -65.74 34.40 12.86
CA GLY A 713 -66.82 35.36 13.11
C GLY A 713 -67.23 36.04 11.80
N ALA A 714 -68.39 36.70 11.82
CA ALA A 714 -69.01 37.29 10.64
C ALA A 714 -68.10 38.19 9.79
N SER A 715 -67.81 37.75 8.57
CA SER A 715 -67.20 38.52 7.48
C SER A 715 -67.90 38.20 6.16
N THR A 716 -67.86 39.12 5.19
CA THR A 716 -68.37 38.81 3.84
C THR A 716 -67.37 38.00 3.02
N TYR A 717 -66.07 38.13 3.30
CA TYR A 717 -65.01 37.30 2.75
C TYR A 717 -63.84 37.21 3.73
N SER A 718 -63.30 36.02 3.91
CA SER A 718 -62.11 35.80 4.72
C SER A 718 -61.08 34.99 3.94
N ASP A 719 -59.89 35.55 3.76
CA ASP A 719 -58.75 34.85 3.17
C ASP A 719 -57.92 34.18 4.27
N TYR A 720 -58.15 32.88 4.47
CA TYR A 720 -57.41 32.03 5.38
C TYR A 720 -56.41 31.14 4.66
N THR A 721 -55.88 31.54 3.50
CA THR A 721 -54.91 30.69 2.78
C THR A 721 -53.53 30.58 3.41
N GLY A 722 -53.26 31.35 4.46
CA GLY A 722 -52.18 31.05 5.40
C GLY A 722 -52.43 29.81 6.27
N LEU A 723 -53.65 29.29 6.34
CA LEU A 723 -54.03 28.08 7.06
C LEU A 723 -54.17 26.90 6.08
N SER A 724 -53.55 25.78 6.43
CA SER A 724 -53.53 24.58 5.58
C SER A 724 -54.39 23.45 6.15
N ILE A 725 -55.20 22.85 5.28
CA ILE A 725 -56.05 21.70 5.55
C ILE A 725 -55.46 20.49 4.81
N ASN A 726 -55.03 19.48 5.56
CA ASN A 726 -54.51 18.24 4.98
C ASN A 726 -55.66 17.37 4.48
N LEU A 727 -55.61 16.98 3.21
CA LEU A 727 -56.61 16.10 2.59
C LEU A 727 -55.94 14.85 2.01
N VAL A 728 -56.48 13.69 2.39
CA VAL A 728 -56.06 12.41 1.81
C VAL A 728 -56.86 12.12 0.54
N LYS A 729 -56.24 11.44 -0.45
CA LYS A 729 -56.97 10.91 -1.61
C LYS A 729 -57.99 9.89 -1.11
N GLY A 730 -59.24 10.03 -1.54
CA GLY A 730 -60.39 9.35 -0.93
C GLY A 730 -61.12 10.24 0.07
N ASP A 731 -61.74 9.61 1.07
CA ASP A 731 -62.76 10.24 1.92
C ASP A 731 -62.18 11.08 3.06
N ASN A 732 -62.63 12.33 3.18
CA ASN A 732 -62.29 13.27 4.24
C ASN A 732 -63.58 13.77 4.92
N ASN A 733 -63.76 13.47 6.20
CA ASN A 733 -64.96 13.89 6.93
C ASN A 733 -64.91 15.36 7.31
N PHE A 734 -66.05 16.04 7.29
CA PHE A 734 -66.15 17.45 7.65
C PHE A 734 -67.43 17.79 8.41
N THR A 735 -67.39 18.93 9.10
CA THR A 735 -68.54 19.62 9.70
C THR A 735 -68.43 21.12 9.45
N LEU A 736 -69.43 21.72 8.81
CA LEU A 736 -69.57 23.16 8.61
C LEU A 736 -70.70 23.68 9.49
N THR A 737 -70.42 24.71 10.29
CA THR A 737 -71.37 25.23 11.29
C THR A 737 -71.82 26.63 10.91
N PRO A 738 -73.12 26.90 10.70
CA PRO A 738 -73.62 28.26 10.56
C PRO A 738 -73.70 28.96 11.91
N GLY A 739 -73.39 30.25 11.95
CA GLY A 739 -73.52 31.14 13.10
C GLY A 739 -74.56 32.23 12.83
N PHE A 740 -75.29 32.64 13.87
CA PHE A 740 -76.35 33.65 13.75
C PHE A 740 -76.24 34.69 14.85
N SER A 741 -76.49 35.97 14.52
CA SER A 741 -76.51 37.06 15.51
C SER A 741 -77.83 37.12 16.31
N GLY A 742 -78.85 36.38 15.88
CA GLY A 742 -80.15 36.30 16.54
C GLY A 742 -80.88 34.96 16.31
N SER A 743 -81.88 34.96 15.42
CA SER A 743 -82.64 33.75 15.08
C SER A 743 -81.85 32.84 14.13
N ALA A 744 -82.09 31.52 14.17
CA ALA A 744 -81.50 30.60 13.21
C ALA A 744 -82.17 30.73 11.82
N TYR A 745 -81.35 30.83 10.77
CA TYR A 745 -81.78 30.94 9.38
C TYR A 745 -81.37 29.69 8.59
N ASN A 746 -82.08 29.39 7.50
CA ASN A 746 -81.71 28.24 6.66
C ASN A 746 -80.60 28.62 5.70
N GLU A 747 -79.41 28.06 5.92
CA GLU A 747 -78.18 28.32 5.17
C GLU A 747 -77.81 27.15 4.25
N TYR A 748 -77.31 27.49 3.06
CA TYR A 748 -76.87 26.54 2.05
C TYR A 748 -75.34 26.58 1.91
N PHE A 749 -74.68 25.45 2.11
CA PHE A 749 -73.23 25.33 1.99
C PHE A 749 -72.80 24.66 0.68
N ARG A 750 -71.70 25.15 0.10
CA ARG A 750 -70.90 24.44 -0.91
C ARG A 750 -69.41 24.58 -0.63
N VAL A 751 -68.64 23.59 -1.09
CA VAL A 751 -67.17 23.59 -1.01
C VAL A 751 -66.60 23.30 -2.39
N TRP A 752 -65.57 24.05 -2.79
CA TRP A 752 -64.80 23.82 -4.01
C TRP A 752 -63.33 23.55 -3.70
N ILE A 753 -62.69 22.66 -4.46
CA ILE A 753 -61.26 22.35 -4.38
C ILE A 753 -60.71 22.26 -5.81
N ASP A 754 -59.66 23.04 -6.11
CA ASP A 754 -58.96 23.03 -7.40
C ASP A 754 -58.01 21.82 -7.47
N TYR A 755 -58.54 20.67 -7.91
CA TYR A 755 -57.83 19.39 -7.84
C TYR A 755 -56.71 19.25 -8.87
N ASN A 756 -56.78 19.98 -9.98
CA ASN A 756 -55.79 19.92 -11.06
C ASN A 756 -54.73 21.06 -10.96
N GLN A 757 -54.88 21.95 -9.99
CA GLN A 757 -53.98 23.07 -9.70
C GLN A 757 -53.85 24.02 -10.89
N ASN A 758 -54.97 24.36 -11.55
CA ASN A 758 -54.98 25.25 -12.71
C ASN A 758 -55.42 26.69 -12.39
N GLY A 759 -55.87 26.97 -11.16
CA GLY A 759 -56.26 28.30 -10.72
C GLY A 759 -57.73 28.67 -10.93
N ASP A 760 -58.61 27.73 -11.26
CA ASP A 760 -60.05 27.95 -11.31
C ASP A 760 -60.86 26.87 -10.55
N PHE A 761 -62.20 27.00 -10.56
CA PHE A 761 -63.13 26.07 -9.89
C PHE A 761 -64.23 25.57 -10.85
N SER A 762 -63.98 25.68 -12.16
CA SER A 762 -64.97 25.47 -13.21
C SER A 762 -64.93 24.05 -13.76
N ASP A 763 -63.92 23.27 -13.42
CA ASP A 763 -63.74 21.93 -13.96
C ASP A 763 -64.72 20.92 -13.35
N ALA A 764 -64.99 19.88 -14.14
CA ALA A 764 -65.84 18.78 -13.71
C ALA A 764 -65.19 18.03 -12.55
N GLY A 765 -65.82 18.07 -11.38
CA GLY A 765 -65.36 17.38 -10.16
C GLY A 765 -64.80 18.30 -9.08
N GLU A 766 -64.69 19.61 -9.32
CA GLU A 766 -64.12 20.56 -8.35
C GLU A 766 -65.14 21.11 -7.34
N LEU A 767 -66.44 20.91 -7.58
CA LEU A 767 -67.46 21.06 -6.54
C LEU A 767 -67.37 19.87 -5.58
N ALA A 768 -66.50 20.01 -4.58
CA ALA A 768 -66.15 19.00 -3.60
C ALA A 768 -67.30 18.64 -2.65
N PHE A 769 -68.19 19.59 -2.36
CA PHE A 769 -69.41 19.33 -1.57
C PHE A 769 -70.56 20.27 -1.96
N ASP A 770 -71.77 19.72 -1.94
CA ASP A 770 -73.03 20.44 -2.10
C ASP A 770 -74.05 19.94 -1.06
N ALA A 771 -74.58 20.86 -0.23
CA ALA A 771 -75.52 20.52 0.83
C ALA A 771 -76.88 19.99 0.33
N GLY A 772 -77.23 20.19 -0.94
CA GLY A 772 -78.50 19.75 -1.55
C GLY A 772 -79.74 20.54 -1.08
N SER A 773 -79.73 21.09 0.14
CA SER A 773 -80.80 21.91 0.72
C SER A 773 -80.24 22.87 1.78
N ALA A 774 -81.00 23.93 2.08
CA ALA A 774 -80.62 24.89 3.12
C ALA A 774 -81.11 24.43 4.51
N LEU A 775 -80.23 24.48 5.52
CA LEU A 775 -80.47 24.01 6.89
C LEU A 775 -80.07 25.09 7.91
N SER A 776 -80.75 25.12 9.06
CA SER A 776 -80.47 26.06 10.16
C SER A 776 -79.55 25.48 11.25
N SER A 777 -78.89 24.37 10.95
CA SER A 777 -77.97 23.66 11.84
C SER A 777 -76.71 23.27 11.07
N ALA A 778 -75.68 22.81 11.79
CA ALA A 778 -74.44 22.32 11.18
C ALA A 778 -74.70 21.23 10.13
N VAL A 779 -73.93 21.27 9.05
CA VAL A 779 -73.93 20.27 7.97
C VAL A 779 -72.66 19.44 8.10
N SER A 780 -72.80 18.12 8.07
CA SER A 780 -71.66 17.19 8.10
C SER A 780 -71.75 16.22 6.94
N GLY A 781 -70.59 15.77 6.49
CA GLY A 781 -70.50 14.84 5.36
C GLY A 781 -69.07 14.43 5.09
N THR A 782 -68.84 13.98 3.87
CA THR A 782 -67.54 13.51 3.40
C THR A 782 -67.21 14.22 2.09
N ILE A 783 -66.01 14.78 2.00
CA ILE A 783 -65.40 15.27 0.75
C ILE A 783 -64.50 14.15 0.23
N THR A 784 -64.82 13.61 -0.95
CA THR A 784 -64.00 12.59 -1.59
C THR A 784 -63.02 13.24 -2.57
N VAL A 785 -61.72 13.21 -2.26
CA VAL A 785 -60.66 13.70 -3.14
C VAL A 785 -60.37 12.67 -4.23
N PRO A 786 -60.51 13.01 -5.53
CA PRO A 786 -60.29 12.07 -6.63
C PRO A 786 -58.87 11.52 -6.67
N ALA A 787 -58.70 10.27 -7.11
CA ALA A 787 -57.38 9.68 -7.35
C ALA A 787 -56.57 10.45 -8.41
N SER A 788 -57.25 11.14 -9.32
CA SER A 788 -56.67 12.01 -10.35
C SER A 788 -56.21 13.37 -9.85
N ALA A 789 -56.48 13.73 -8.59
CA ALA A 789 -56.03 14.99 -8.02
C ALA A 789 -54.49 15.05 -7.97
N HIS A 790 -53.93 16.21 -8.30
CA HIS A 790 -52.50 16.45 -8.23
C HIS A 790 -52.08 16.60 -6.76
N ASP A 791 -50.97 15.95 -6.38
CA ASP A 791 -50.41 16.09 -5.04
C ASP A 791 -49.82 17.50 -4.87
N GLY A 792 -49.80 18.02 -3.63
CA GLY A 792 -49.32 19.36 -3.30
C GLY A 792 -50.43 20.32 -2.86
N THR A 793 -50.11 21.62 -2.79
CA THR A 793 -51.02 22.65 -2.27
C THR A 793 -51.91 23.25 -3.35
N THR A 794 -53.19 23.46 -3.04
CA THR A 794 -54.17 24.12 -3.89
C THR A 794 -55.18 24.95 -3.07
N ARG A 795 -56.11 25.66 -3.71
CA ARG A 795 -57.17 26.43 -3.03
C ARG A 795 -58.37 25.54 -2.70
N LEU A 796 -58.87 25.69 -1.47
CA LEU A 796 -60.19 25.22 -1.03
C LEU A 796 -61.06 26.41 -0.68
N ARG A 797 -62.29 26.46 -1.21
CA ARG A 797 -63.26 27.53 -0.95
C ARG A 797 -64.50 26.97 -0.28
N VAL A 798 -64.90 27.52 0.86
CA VAL A 798 -66.17 27.25 1.52
C VAL A 798 -67.07 28.46 1.32
N SER A 799 -68.33 28.24 0.92
CA SER A 799 -69.30 29.33 0.80
C SER A 799 -70.63 28.95 1.41
N MET A 800 -71.23 29.91 2.11
CA MET A 800 -72.53 29.80 2.76
C MET A 800 -73.45 30.90 2.24
N ARG A 801 -74.72 30.55 1.95
CA ARG A 801 -75.71 31.51 1.46
C ARG A 801 -77.12 31.21 1.96
N TYR A 802 -77.86 32.27 2.27
CA TYR A 802 -79.24 32.19 2.72
C TYR A 802 -80.16 31.53 1.67
N ARG A 803 -80.81 30.42 2.07
CA ARG A 803 -81.84 29.64 1.33
C ARG A 803 -81.47 29.09 -0.05
N SER A 804 -80.34 29.46 -0.64
CA SER A 804 -80.02 29.18 -2.04
C SER A 804 -78.56 28.77 -2.20
N ALA A 805 -78.27 27.91 -3.16
CA ALA A 805 -76.91 27.47 -3.41
C ALA A 805 -75.97 28.63 -3.83
N PRO A 806 -74.79 28.76 -3.20
CA PRO A 806 -73.77 29.73 -3.63
C PRO A 806 -73.06 29.29 -4.92
N GLN A 807 -72.36 30.23 -5.56
CA GLN A 807 -71.47 29.99 -6.72
C GLN A 807 -70.02 30.06 -6.26
N SER A 808 -69.09 29.44 -7.00
CA SER A 808 -67.65 29.50 -6.68
C SER A 808 -67.05 30.89 -6.87
N CYS A 809 -67.67 31.74 -7.72
CA CYS A 809 -67.18 33.06 -8.07
C CYS A 809 -68.31 34.11 -7.99
N GLY A 810 -67.94 35.37 -7.73
CA GLY A 810 -68.84 36.51 -7.72
C GLY A 810 -69.45 36.81 -6.34
N SER A 811 -70.37 37.79 -6.32
CA SER A 811 -71.05 38.22 -5.10
C SER A 811 -72.25 37.32 -4.79
N ILE A 812 -72.33 36.82 -3.56
CA ILE A 812 -73.48 36.04 -3.06
C ILE A 812 -74.31 36.88 -2.10
N VAL A 813 -75.64 36.76 -2.19
CA VAL A 813 -76.59 37.56 -1.43
C VAL A 813 -76.89 36.90 -0.09
N TYR A 814 -76.63 37.60 1.03
CA TYR A 814 -76.76 37.15 2.42
C TYR A 814 -75.97 35.85 2.71
N GLY A 815 -74.73 35.98 3.18
CA GLY A 815 -73.80 34.87 3.39
C GLY A 815 -72.33 35.25 3.48
N GLU A 816 -71.46 34.24 3.51
CA GLU A 816 -70.01 34.39 3.69
C GLU A 816 -69.23 33.41 2.81
N VAL A 817 -68.01 33.80 2.43
CA VAL A 817 -67.04 32.97 1.72
C VAL A 817 -65.72 32.94 2.47
N GLU A 818 -65.16 31.75 2.66
CA GLU A 818 -63.85 31.54 3.27
C GLU A 818 -62.95 30.72 2.36
N ASP A 819 -61.69 31.15 2.20
CA ASP A 819 -60.68 30.46 1.41
C ASP A 819 -59.57 29.88 2.29
N TYR A 820 -59.17 28.64 2.02
CA TYR A 820 -58.10 27.90 2.71
C TYR A 820 -57.12 27.29 1.71
N THR A 821 -55.94 26.89 2.20
CA THR A 821 -55.00 26.08 1.40
C THR A 821 -55.27 24.59 1.66
N ALA A 822 -55.70 23.84 0.66
CA ALA A 822 -55.77 22.39 0.74
C ALA A 822 -54.42 21.77 0.37
N HIS A 823 -53.89 20.88 1.20
CA HIS A 823 -52.70 20.09 0.89
C HIS A 823 -53.12 18.65 0.54
N ILE A 824 -53.09 18.30 -0.74
CA ILE A 824 -53.51 17.00 -1.27
C ILE A 824 -52.34 16.03 -1.27
N GLY A 825 -52.50 14.88 -0.62
CA GLY A 825 -51.50 13.82 -0.61
C GLY A 825 -51.67 12.89 0.60
N ASN A 826 -51.01 11.73 0.59
CA ASN A 826 -51.06 10.79 1.71
C ASN A 826 -50.51 11.46 2.99
N ALA A 827 -51.40 11.86 3.89
CA ALA A 827 -51.05 12.16 5.27
C ALA A 827 -50.73 10.85 5.99
N VAL A 828 -49.52 10.36 5.77
CA VAL A 828 -48.76 9.81 6.88
C VAL A 828 -47.84 10.92 7.34
N THR A 829 -48.22 11.62 8.40
CA THR A 829 -47.26 12.43 9.14
C THR A 829 -46.35 11.46 9.89
N VAL A 830 -45.10 11.40 9.44
CA VAL A 830 -43.99 10.75 10.14
C VAL A 830 -43.15 11.89 10.73
N ASN A 831 -42.95 11.87 12.05
CA ASN A 831 -42.33 13.00 12.75
C ASN A 831 -40.82 13.05 12.48
N ALA A 832 -40.29 14.26 12.28
CA ALA A 832 -38.87 14.44 12.02
C ALA A 832 -38.03 14.04 13.25
N PRO A 833 -36.94 13.27 13.06
CA PRO A 833 -35.93 13.07 14.10
C PRO A 833 -35.38 14.40 14.61
N SER A 834 -34.91 14.44 15.84
CA SER A 834 -34.32 15.65 16.44
C SER A 834 -33.03 15.35 17.20
N ASN A 835 -32.30 16.38 17.62
CA ASN A 835 -31.05 16.26 18.38
C ASN A 835 -30.00 15.38 17.70
N LEU A 836 -29.88 15.48 16.37
CA LEU A 836 -28.82 14.78 15.64
C LEU A 836 -27.47 15.32 16.11
N THR A 837 -26.59 14.41 16.51
CA THR A 837 -25.19 14.67 16.85
C THR A 837 -24.30 13.81 15.95
N ALA A 838 -23.15 14.36 15.58
CA ALA A 838 -22.13 13.68 14.80
C ALA A 838 -20.81 13.77 15.58
N ASN A 839 -20.23 12.63 15.92
CA ASN A 839 -18.95 12.56 16.61
C ASN A 839 -17.94 11.85 15.70
N ALA A 840 -16.93 12.59 15.26
CA ALA A 840 -15.91 12.06 14.37
C ALA A 840 -14.83 11.28 15.12
N ALA A 841 -14.40 10.19 14.50
CA ALA A 841 -13.11 9.53 14.69
C ALA A 841 -12.25 9.77 13.43
N SER A 842 -11.09 9.13 13.32
CA SER A 842 -10.16 9.35 12.20
C SER A 842 -10.77 9.03 10.83
N THR A 843 -11.45 7.90 10.69
CA THR A 843 -12.07 7.44 9.42
C THR A 843 -13.54 7.04 9.60
N ALA A 844 -14.19 7.54 10.65
CA ALA A 844 -15.58 7.23 10.93
C ALA A 844 -16.29 8.41 11.59
N VAL A 845 -17.62 8.48 11.44
CA VAL A 845 -18.47 9.40 12.18
C VAL A 845 -19.62 8.62 12.80
N SER A 846 -19.71 8.67 14.13
CA SER A 846 -20.81 8.09 14.89
C SER A 846 -21.93 9.11 15.06
N LEU A 847 -23.12 8.76 14.57
CA LEU A 847 -24.33 9.56 14.63
C LEU A 847 -25.26 9.06 15.74
N SER A 848 -25.91 9.98 16.44
CA SER A 848 -27.02 9.69 17.34
C SER A 848 -28.11 10.76 17.24
N TRP A 849 -29.38 10.34 17.28
CA TRP A 849 -30.54 11.23 17.22
C TRP A 849 -31.68 10.73 18.11
N THR A 850 -32.65 11.61 18.39
CA THR A 850 -33.92 11.28 19.04
C THR A 850 -34.97 10.91 17.98
N ASP A 851 -35.55 9.73 18.13
CA ASP A 851 -36.72 9.33 17.37
C ASP A 851 -37.98 9.98 17.94
N ASN A 852 -38.69 10.75 17.10
CA ASN A 852 -39.94 11.42 17.44
C ASN A 852 -41.15 10.77 16.77
N SER A 853 -40.90 9.77 15.93
CA SER A 853 -41.90 9.02 15.18
C SER A 853 -42.23 7.73 15.92
N ASN A 854 -43.47 7.28 15.78
CA ASN A 854 -43.95 6.01 16.34
C ASN A 854 -44.63 5.13 15.29
N ASN A 855 -44.52 5.56 14.04
CA ASN A 855 -45.30 5.04 12.94
C ASN A 855 -44.49 4.91 11.65
N GLU A 856 -43.17 5.10 11.68
CA GLU A 856 -42.23 5.02 10.56
C GLU A 856 -41.91 3.58 10.14
N ASP A 857 -41.42 3.41 8.92
CA ASP A 857 -40.86 2.17 8.37
C ASP A 857 -39.31 2.15 8.46
N GLY A 858 -38.68 3.29 8.76
CA GLY A 858 -37.24 3.44 8.91
C GLY A 858 -36.76 4.90 8.80
N PHE A 859 -35.45 5.10 8.67
CA PHE A 859 -34.81 6.42 8.53
C PHE A 859 -33.84 6.44 7.35
N ASP A 860 -33.78 7.55 6.62
CA ASP A 860 -32.71 7.81 5.64
C ASP A 860 -31.64 8.67 6.32
N ILE A 861 -30.37 8.23 6.21
CA ILE A 861 -29.20 8.99 6.65
C ILE A 861 -28.54 9.59 5.42
N GLU A 862 -28.44 10.92 5.39
CA GLU A 862 -27.75 11.64 4.33
C GLU A 862 -26.46 12.27 4.82
N ARG A 863 -25.46 12.33 3.92
CA ARG A 863 -24.13 12.89 4.16
C ARG A 863 -23.79 13.92 3.08
N SER A 864 -23.03 14.94 3.46
CA SER A 864 -22.47 15.97 2.58
C SER A 864 -21.04 16.30 2.98
N THR A 865 -20.15 16.57 2.02
CA THR A 865 -18.77 17.02 2.27
C THR A 865 -18.58 18.54 2.17
N ASP A 866 -19.59 19.27 1.72
CA ASP A 866 -19.55 20.73 1.55
C ASP A 866 -20.64 21.46 2.37
N GLY A 867 -21.41 20.71 3.16
CA GLY A 867 -22.50 21.22 3.97
C GLY A 867 -23.76 21.62 3.19
N THR A 868 -23.77 21.44 1.86
CA THR A 868 -24.85 21.90 0.97
C THR A 868 -25.40 20.80 0.07
N ASN A 869 -24.55 19.92 -0.47
CA ASN A 869 -24.91 18.81 -1.34
C ASN A 869 -24.96 17.50 -0.55
N PHE A 870 -26.17 17.05 -0.21
CA PHE A 870 -26.41 15.84 0.58
C PHE A 870 -26.82 14.65 -0.30
N SER A 871 -26.27 13.46 -0.02
CA SER A 871 -26.66 12.19 -0.64
C SER A 871 -26.95 11.12 0.42
N VAL A 872 -27.87 10.19 0.11
CA VAL A 872 -28.21 9.09 1.03
C VAL A 872 -27.03 8.13 1.12
N VAL A 873 -26.51 7.91 2.33
CA VAL A 873 -25.40 6.97 2.59
C VAL A 873 -25.90 5.64 3.12
N SER A 874 -27.04 5.62 3.80
CA SER A 874 -27.67 4.40 4.32
C SER A 874 -29.12 4.65 4.72
N SER A 875 -29.88 3.56 4.92
CA SER A 875 -31.20 3.60 5.55
C SER A 875 -31.21 2.68 6.78
N ALA A 876 -31.76 3.17 7.90
CA ALA A 876 -31.90 2.42 9.14
C ALA A 876 -33.33 1.91 9.34
N ALA A 877 -33.48 0.83 10.12
CA ALA A 877 -34.78 0.24 10.44
C ALA A 877 -35.60 1.11 11.42
N THR A 878 -36.87 0.77 11.63
CA THR A 878 -37.76 1.45 12.60
C THR A 878 -37.15 1.55 13.99
N ASN A 879 -37.47 2.63 14.72
CA ASN A 879 -36.94 2.90 16.07
C ASN A 879 -35.40 3.00 16.21
N THR A 880 -34.64 3.10 15.12
CA THR A 880 -33.19 3.27 15.19
C THR A 880 -32.84 4.71 15.61
N THR A 881 -31.89 4.87 16.54
CA THR A 881 -31.47 6.17 17.11
C THR A 881 -29.96 6.44 16.99
N SER A 882 -29.23 5.58 16.29
CA SER A 882 -27.78 5.73 16.06
C SER A 882 -27.33 5.04 14.77
N TYR A 883 -26.27 5.57 14.14
CA TYR A 883 -25.64 4.99 12.96
C TYR A 883 -24.14 5.28 12.96
N ASN A 884 -23.29 4.34 12.55
CA ASN A 884 -21.85 4.57 12.44
C ASN A 884 -21.44 4.54 10.96
N ASP A 885 -20.99 5.68 10.45
CA ASP A 885 -20.51 5.82 9.08
C ASP A 885 -18.98 5.61 9.05
N THR A 886 -18.49 4.57 8.38
CA THR A 886 -17.08 4.14 8.40
C THR A 886 -16.43 4.18 7.02
N GLY A 887 -15.10 4.25 6.95
CA GLY A 887 -14.36 4.30 5.69
C GLY A 887 -14.31 5.71 5.09
N LEU A 888 -14.38 6.72 5.94
CA LEU A 888 -14.40 8.13 5.57
C LEU A 888 -12.97 8.66 5.38
N SER A 889 -12.81 9.55 4.40
CA SER A 889 -11.58 10.30 4.18
C SER A 889 -11.30 11.14 5.42
N VAL A 890 -10.04 11.18 5.82
CA VAL A 890 -9.60 11.97 6.97
C VAL A 890 -9.54 13.47 6.63
N ASN A 891 -9.46 14.36 7.63
CA ASN A 891 -9.53 15.83 7.50
C ASN A 891 -10.73 16.33 6.67
N THR A 892 -11.81 15.56 6.63
CA THR A 892 -12.95 15.87 5.77
C THR A 892 -14.15 16.16 6.67
N THR A 893 -14.70 17.37 6.53
CA THR A 893 -15.93 17.74 7.24
C THR A 893 -17.10 17.03 6.58
N TYR A 894 -17.70 16.09 7.31
CA TYR A 894 -18.93 15.44 6.88
C TYR A 894 -20.10 16.05 7.65
N SER A 895 -21.06 16.58 6.91
CA SER A 895 -22.34 17.07 7.42
C SER A 895 -23.40 16.00 7.23
N TYR A 896 -24.17 15.73 8.27
CA TYR A 896 -25.23 14.72 8.27
C TYR A 896 -26.58 15.34 8.58
N ARG A 897 -27.62 14.72 8.03
CA ARG A 897 -29.02 14.95 8.39
C ARG A 897 -29.79 13.64 8.26
N VAL A 898 -30.81 13.45 9.10
CA VAL A 898 -31.62 12.22 9.13
C VAL A 898 -33.09 12.59 8.97
N ARG A 899 -33.86 11.77 8.24
CA ARG A 899 -35.33 11.91 8.13
C ARG A 899 -36.00 10.55 8.32
N ALA A 900 -37.18 10.54 8.93
CA ALA A 900 -38.00 9.34 9.05
C ALA A 900 -38.76 9.06 7.74
N LYS A 901 -39.02 7.80 7.45
CA LYS A 901 -39.67 7.31 6.21
C LYS A 901 -40.88 6.46 6.55
N LYS A 902 -41.96 6.60 5.77
CA LYS A 902 -43.09 5.66 5.74
C LYS A 902 -43.63 5.49 4.33
N GLY A 903 -43.49 4.31 3.76
CA GLY A 903 -43.76 4.02 2.36
C GLY A 903 -42.96 4.97 1.46
N THR A 904 -43.66 5.83 0.72
CA THR A 904 -43.06 6.87 -0.13
C THR A 904 -43.06 8.26 0.52
N ALA A 905 -43.60 8.40 1.74
CA ALA A 905 -43.63 9.64 2.50
C ALA A 905 -42.40 9.78 3.42
N TYR A 906 -41.95 11.01 3.63
CA TYR A 906 -40.79 11.33 4.46
C TYR A 906 -41.11 12.49 5.41
N SER A 907 -40.47 12.51 6.58
CA SER A 907 -40.51 13.66 7.48
C SER A 907 -39.66 14.81 6.92
N ALA A 908 -39.76 15.99 7.55
CA ALA A 908 -38.66 16.95 7.49
C ALA A 908 -37.36 16.33 8.02
N TYR A 909 -36.21 16.90 7.64
CA TYR A 909 -34.92 16.48 8.19
C TYR A 909 -34.78 16.95 9.64
N SER A 910 -33.95 16.23 10.40
CA SER A 910 -33.38 16.71 11.65
C SER A 910 -32.59 18.01 11.47
N ASN A 911 -32.10 18.57 12.58
CA ASN A 911 -30.97 19.51 12.48
C ASN A 911 -29.81 18.85 11.72
N SER A 912 -29.06 19.66 10.96
CA SER A 912 -27.78 19.21 10.43
C SER A 912 -26.77 19.13 11.57
N SER A 913 -25.94 18.10 11.56
CA SER A 913 -24.77 17.99 12.44
C SER A 913 -23.57 17.61 11.61
N SER A 914 -22.47 18.32 11.80
CA SER A 914 -21.23 18.06 11.08
C SER A 914 -20.16 17.61 12.04
N ALA A 915 -19.29 16.73 11.54
CA ALA A 915 -18.08 16.33 12.25
C ALA A 915 -16.96 16.19 11.23
N THR A 916 -15.78 16.70 11.57
CA THR A 916 -14.59 16.59 10.73
C THR A 916 -13.84 15.35 11.16
N THR A 917 -13.76 14.37 10.27
CA THR A 917 -12.91 13.20 10.47
C THR A 917 -11.49 13.68 10.67
N SER A 918 -10.85 13.24 11.75
CA SER A 918 -9.51 13.73 12.07
C SER A 918 -8.48 13.05 11.17
N GLY A 919 -7.85 13.83 10.29
CA GLY A 919 -6.58 13.48 9.68
C GLY A 919 -5.56 13.13 10.72
N GLY A 920 -4.89 12.00 10.54
CA GLY A 920 -3.47 12.01 10.87
C GLY A 920 -2.82 13.12 10.03
N GLY A 921 -2.63 14.29 10.65
CA GLY A 921 -1.91 15.44 10.11
C GLY A 921 -2.70 16.34 9.15
N ALA A 922 -3.32 17.41 9.66
CA ALA A 922 -3.35 18.71 8.96
C ALA A 922 -2.19 19.56 9.51
N GLY A 923 -1.63 20.43 8.67
CA GLY A 923 -0.33 21.08 8.88
C GLY A 923 -0.17 21.73 10.25
N TYR A 924 0.78 21.19 11.01
CA TYR A 924 1.26 21.81 12.23
C TYR A 924 1.85 23.18 11.90
N CYS A 925 1.54 24.19 12.71
CA CYS A 925 2.12 25.52 12.65
C CYS A 925 3.67 25.43 12.63
N GLU A 926 4.28 25.51 11.44
CA GLU A 926 5.73 25.33 11.25
C GLU A 926 6.52 26.59 11.66
N VAL A 927 7.66 26.38 12.32
CA VAL A 927 8.69 27.39 12.59
C VAL A 927 9.97 26.90 11.93
N THR A 928 10.40 27.58 10.86
CA THR A 928 11.51 27.14 10.01
C THR A 928 12.88 27.64 10.47
N ASN A 929 12.95 28.75 11.21
CA ASN A 929 14.19 29.30 11.77
C ASN A 929 13.91 30.42 12.82
N GLY A 930 14.13 30.16 14.11
CA GLY A 930 13.97 31.17 15.17
C GLY A 930 15.15 32.14 15.29
N ASN A 931 16.35 31.78 14.80
CA ASN A 931 17.60 32.53 14.94
C ASN A 931 17.72 33.29 16.28
N PRO A 932 18.02 32.58 17.38
CA PRO A 932 17.90 33.11 18.73
C PRO A 932 18.91 34.21 19.03
N SER A 933 20.06 34.26 18.32
CA SER A 933 21.05 35.35 18.44
C SER A 933 21.36 35.74 19.90
N GLY A 934 21.47 34.74 20.77
CA GLY A 934 21.75 34.87 22.21
C GLY A 934 20.53 34.94 23.15
N GLN A 935 19.30 35.02 22.64
CA GLN A 935 18.04 34.96 23.40
C GLN A 935 17.39 33.58 23.25
N TYR A 936 17.32 32.81 24.33
CA TYR A 936 16.79 31.45 24.34
C TYR A 936 16.11 31.13 25.69
N ILE A 937 15.38 30.02 25.78
CA ILE A 937 14.74 29.45 26.96
C ILE A 937 15.80 28.66 27.72
N THR A 938 15.90 28.85 29.03
CA THR A 938 16.82 28.09 29.89
C THR A 938 16.10 27.06 30.72
N ASN A 939 14.81 27.27 30.99
CA ASN A 939 14.00 26.29 31.69
C ASN A 939 12.50 26.49 31.42
N ILE A 940 11.79 25.38 31.32
CA ILE A 940 10.33 25.30 31.34
C ILE A 940 9.89 24.26 32.36
N SER A 941 8.90 24.62 33.19
CA SER A 941 8.29 23.70 34.15
C SER A 941 6.76 23.70 34.06
N ILE A 942 6.14 22.53 33.90
CA ILE A 942 4.68 22.32 33.99
C ILE A 942 4.37 20.86 34.33
N GLY A 943 3.66 20.62 35.44
CA GLY A 943 3.38 19.25 35.91
C GLY A 943 4.68 18.47 36.19
N SER A 944 4.89 17.35 35.49
CA SER A 944 6.12 16.54 35.53
C SER A 944 7.21 16.99 34.56
N ILE A 945 6.93 17.93 33.65
CA ILE A 945 7.93 18.52 32.76
C ILE A 945 8.71 19.57 33.58
N ASP A 946 10.02 19.43 33.62
CA ASP A 946 10.99 20.40 34.14
C ASP A 946 12.26 20.31 33.28
N ASN A 947 12.18 20.90 32.08
CA ASN A 947 13.21 20.79 31.06
C ASN A 947 14.16 21.98 31.16
N THR A 948 15.46 21.73 31.28
CA THR A 948 16.50 22.75 31.19
C THR A 948 17.12 22.69 29.80
N SER A 949 16.91 23.74 29.01
CA SER A 949 17.39 23.82 27.64
C SER A 949 18.73 24.57 27.53
N THR A 950 19.50 24.19 26.52
CA THR A 950 20.74 24.86 26.12
C THR A 950 20.53 25.52 24.78
N TYR A 951 21.21 26.64 24.55
CA TYR A 951 21.13 27.42 23.33
C TYR A 951 21.24 26.57 22.04
N ASP A 952 20.21 26.65 21.20
CA ASP A 952 20.14 26.00 19.89
C ASP A 952 20.26 27.04 18.76
N ASP A 953 21.25 26.91 17.88
CA ASP A 953 21.46 27.85 16.77
C ASP A 953 20.30 27.88 15.75
N SER A 954 19.44 26.86 15.72
CA SER A 954 18.24 26.82 14.86
C SER A 954 17.06 27.64 15.41
N GLY A 955 17.04 27.92 16.71
CA GLY A 955 15.95 28.62 17.39
C GLY A 955 14.65 27.84 17.53
N TYR A 956 14.65 26.53 17.26
CA TYR A 956 13.52 25.63 17.46
C TYR A 956 13.98 24.29 18.03
N SER A 957 13.35 23.82 19.11
CA SER A 957 13.60 22.50 19.67
C SER A 957 12.31 21.72 19.94
N ASP A 958 12.21 20.50 19.40
CA ASP A 958 11.06 19.61 19.63
C ASP A 958 11.33 18.67 20.82
N TYR A 959 10.61 18.88 21.94
CA TYR A 959 10.66 18.05 23.15
C TYR A 959 9.37 17.26 23.37
N THR A 960 8.65 16.89 22.31
CA THR A 960 7.28 16.36 22.43
C THR A 960 7.21 14.90 22.88
N SER A 961 8.36 14.24 22.95
CA SER A 961 8.54 13.00 23.71
C SER A 961 8.43 13.20 25.24
N GLN A 962 8.62 14.43 25.74
CA GLN A 962 8.38 14.78 27.14
C GLN A 962 6.90 15.13 27.33
N SER A 963 6.27 14.51 28.34
CA SER A 963 4.86 14.73 28.63
C SER A 963 4.54 14.96 30.10
N ALA A 964 3.47 15.72 30.36
CA ALA A 964 2.90 15.91 31.68
C ALA A 964 1.39 15.67 31.69
N ASN A 965 0.89 14.99 32.73
CA ASN A 965 -0.54 14.81 32.96
C ASN A 965 -1.12 16.04 33.67
N ILE A 966 -2.22 16.60 33.16
CA ILE A 966 -2.92 17.75 33.78
C ILE A 966 -4.41 17.43 33.89
N SER A 967 -4.89 17.29 35.13
CA SER A 967 -6.27 16.89 35.42
C SER A 967 -7.29 18.02 35.35
N SER A 968 -6.89 19.25 35.71
CA SER A 968 -7.76 20.44 35.68
C SER A 968 -6.99 21.73 35.40
N SER A 969 -5.88 21.93 36.09
CA SER A 969 -4.96 23.04 35.85
C SER A 969 -3.55 22.73 36.34
N ALA A 970 -2.55 23.41 35.78
CA ALA A 970 -1.16 23.35 36.23
C ALA A 970 -0.49 24.73 36.08
N THR A 971 0.54 25.00 36.89
CA THR A 971 1.34 26.21 36.73
C THR A 971 2.44 25.97 35.70
N LEU A 972 2.43 26.74 34.62
CA LEU A 972 3.52 26.83 33.65
C LEU A 972 4.49 27.92 34.07
N THR A 973 5.78 27.63 34.10
CA THR A 973 6.85 28.63 34.29
C THR A 973 7.85 28.54 33.13
N VAL A 974 8.25 29.69 32.60
CA VAL A 974 9.20 29.83 31.48
C VAL A 974 10.30 30.81 31.88
N THR A 975 11.55 30.37 31.82
CA THR A 975 12.73 31.14 32.25
C THR A 975 13.62 31.45 31.05
N PRO A 976 13.66 32.70 30.57
CA PRO A 976 14.54 33.11 29.47
C PRO A 976 16.00 33.27 29.93
N HIS A 977 16.95 33.11 29.01
CA HIS A 977 18.37 33.32 29.27
C HIS A 977 18.70 34.79 29.63
N ASN A 978 18.30 35.74 28.78
CA ASN A 978 18.45 37.17 29.04
C ASN A 978 17.09 37.79 29.43
N THR A 979 17.10 38.63 30.46
CA THR A 979 15.93 39.28 31.06
C THR A 979 15.98 40.79 30.87
N TRP A 980 16.20 41.23 29.64
CA TRP A 980 16.21 42.67 29.32
C TRP A 980 14.80 43.25 29.36
N ALA A 981 14.69 44.58 29.46
CA ALA A 981 13.39 45.26 29.58
C ALA A 981 12.45 45.01 28.38
N ALA A 982 12.98 44.59 27.22
CA ALA A 982 12.21 44.27 26.03
C ALA A 982 12.09 42.75 25.74
N THR A 983 12.43 41.89 26.69
CA THR A 983 12.19 40.44 26.58
C THR A 983 10.69 40.15 26.79
N ALA A 984 10.14 39.24 25.99
CA ALA A 984 8.77 38.75 26.12
C ALA A 984 8.71 37.21 25.98
N ALA A 985 7.75 36.59 26.65
CA ALA A 985 7.50 35.16 26.60
C ALA A 985 6.00 34.89 26.39
N LYS A 986 5.68 33.92 25.54
CA LYS A 986 4.32 33.40 25.36
C LYS A 986 4.31 31.88 25.28
N ALA A 987 3.16 31.28 25.58
CA ALA A 987 2.93 29.86 25.36
C ALA A 987 1.51 29.60 24.87
N TRP A 988 1.36 28.56 24.05
CA TRP A 988 0.11 28.12 23.47
C TRP A 988 -0.12 26.62 23.71
N VAL A 989 -1.37 26.22 23.96
CA VAL A 989 -1.76 24.82 24.02
C VAL A 989 -2.84 24.56 22.98
N ASP A 990 -2.56 23.62 22.08
CA ASP A 990 -3.45 23.18 21.01
C ASP A 990 -4.56 22.29 21.59
N TRP A 991 -5.58 22.93 22.16
CA TRP A 991 -6.62 22.25 22.95
C TRP A 991 -7.59 21.50 22.06
N ASN A 992 -7.82 22.00 20.85
CA ASN A 992 -8.75 21.43 19.89
C ASN A 992 -8.08 20.43 18.92
N LYS A 993 -6.73 20.36 18.94
CA LYS A 993 -5.87 19.45 18.16
C LYS A 993 -5.90 19.72 16.67
N ASP A 994 -6.05 20.99 16.28
CA ASP A 994 -6.04 21.42 14.88
C ASP A 994 -4.65 21.86 14.38
N GLY A 995 -3.71 22.09 15.30
CA GLY A 995 -2.31 22.38 15.02
C GLY A 995 -1.99 23.83 14.67
N ASP A 996 -2.93 24.79 14.75
CA ASP A 996 -2.72 26.18 14.32
C ASP A 996 -2.44 27.21 15.43
N PHE A 997 -2.71 26.89 16.71
CA PHE A 997 -2.43 27.72 17.89
C PHE A 997 -3.08 29.14 17.87
N ASP A 998 -4.02 29.40 16.96
CA ASP A 998 -4.57 30.73 16.70
C ASP A 998 -5.95 30.95 17.37
N ASP A 999 -6.45 29.93 18.06
CA ASP A 999 -7.72 29.97 18.76
C ASP A 999 -7.68 30.82 20.05
N ALA A 1000 -8.82 31.44 20.36
CA ALA A 1000 -8.93 32.43 21.44
C ALA A 1000 -8.65 31.88 22.86
N ASN A 1001 -8.64 30.57 23.06
CA ASN A 1001 -8.37 29.88 24.33
C ASN A 1001 -7.01 29.16 24.38
N GLU A 1002 -6.18 29.30 23.34
CA GLU A 1002 -4.94 28.53 23.22
C GLU A 1002 -3.72 29.28 23.74
N GLU A 1003 -3.70 30.61 23.72
CA GLU A 1003 -2.66 31.39 24.41
C GLU A 1003 -2.83 31.26 25.95
N VAL A 1004 -1.94 30.50 26.59
CA VAL A 1004 -2.01 30.18 28.03
C VAL A 1004 -1.01 30.97 28.88
N LEU A 1005 -0.01 31.60 28.26
CA LEU A 1005 0.97 32.45 28.94
C LEU A 1005 1.31 33.65 28.06
N SER A 1006 1.37 34.83 28.66
CA SER A 1006 1.76 36.07 28.00
C SER A 1006 2.43 37.01 29.00
N GLY A 1007 3.67 37.42 28.75
CA GLY A 1007 4.40 38.33 29.63
C GLY A 1007 5.52 39.10 28.93
N SER A 1008 5.82 40.30 29.41
CA SER A 1008 6.93 41.13 28.92
C SER A 1008 7.63 41.89 30.06
N GLY A 1009 8.92 42.18 29.89
CA GLY A 1009 9.74 42.96 30.82
C GLY A 1009 11.00 42.25 31.33
N ALA A 1010 11.73 42.92 32.24
CA ALA A 1010 12.93 42.36 32.86
C ALA A 1010 12.57 41.43 34.05
N ASN A 1011 11.93 40.30 33.77
CA ASN A 1011 11.53 39.31 34.78
C ASN A 1011 12.41 38.07 34.71
N GLY A 1012 12.81 37.54 35.88
CA GLY A 1012 13.60 36.30 35.99
C GLY A 1012 12.93 35.10 35.34
N SER A 1013 11.63 34.93 35.56
CA SER A 1013 10.78 33.90 34.94
C SER A 1013 9.37 34.44 34.75
N TYR A 1014 8.63 33.88 33.79
CA TYR A 1014 7.22 34.16 33.55
C TYR A 1014 6.38 32.95 33.96
N SER A 1015 5.28 33.16 34.69
CA SER A 1015 4.42 32.06 35.12
C SER A 1015 2.94 32.36 34.87
N ALA A 1016 2.19 31.35 34.48
CA ALA A 1016 0.74 31.42 34.30
C ALA A 1016 0.07 30.09 34.73
N THR A 1017 -1.22 30.15 35.07
CA THR A 1017 -2.00 28.94 35.36
C THR A 1017 -2.69 28.47 34.08
N VAL A 1018 -2.27 27.31 33.58
CA VAL A 1018 -2.86 26.63 32.42
C VAL A 1018 -4.08 25.85 32.90
N SER A 1019 -5.27 26.18 32.40
CA SER A 1019 -6.52 25.49 32.76
C SER A 1019 -7.03 24.68 31.58
N VAL A 1020 -7.38 23.41 31.82
CA VAL A 1020 -7.89 22.50 30.79
C VAL A 1020 -9.35 22.87 30.44
N PRO A 1021 -9.68 23.19 29.18
CA PRO A 1021 -11.05 23.47 28.77
C PRO A 1021 -11.99 22.27 28.98
N SER A 1022 -13.27 22.55 29.26
CA SER A 1022 -14.28 21.50 29.43
C SER A 1022 -14.48 20.71 28.13
N GLY A 1023 -14.35 19.38 28.19
CA GLY A 1023 -14.48 18.50 27.03
C GLY A 1023 -13.15 18.07 26.40
N THR A 1024 -12.03 18.66 26.80
CA THR A 1024 -10.71 18.30 26.28
C THR A 1024 -10.13 17.08 27.01
N SER A 1025 -9.77 16.03 26.25
CA SER A 1025 -9.12 14.83 26.79
C SER A 1025 -8.03 14.26 25.87
N GLY A 1026 -7.05 13.58 26.47
CA GLY A 1026 -5.91 12.98 25.77
C GLY A 1026 -4.75 13.96 25.53
N ALA A 1027 -3.75 13.52 24.75
CA ALA A 1027 -2.56 14.31 24.45
C ALA A 1027 -2.91 15.56 23.60
N VAL A 1028 -2.37 16.70 24.00
CA VAL A 1028 -2.40 18.02 23.33
C VAL A 1028 -0.98 18.60 23.29
N ARG A 1029 -0.69 19.48 22.33
CA ARG A 1029 0.63 20.08 22.14
C ARG A 1029 0.76 21.36 22.97
N LEU A 1030 1.87 21.55 23.67
CA LEU A 1030 2.26 22.82 24.30
C LEU A 1030 3.43 23.43 23.53
N ARG A 1031 3.29 24.67 23.06
CA ARG A 1031 4.35 25.45 22.44
C ARG A 1031 4.74 26.62 23.33
N VAL A 1032 6.03 26.90 23.47
CA VAL A 1032 6.56 28.04 24.22
C VAL A 1032 7.54 28.83 23.36
N ARG A 1033 7.44 30.16 23.39
CA ARG A 1033 8.35 31.06 22.67
C ARG A 1033 8.82 32.23 23.51
N VAL A 1034 10.11 32.51 23.47
CA VAL A 1034 10.73 33.71 24.05
C VAL A 1034 11.31 34.57 22.93
N ALA A 1035 11.12 35.89 22.96
CA ALA A 1035 11.68 36.82 21.98
C ALA A 1035 12.19 38.12 22.62
N TYR A 1036 13.15 38.79 21.98
CA TYR A 1036 13.63 40.13 22.38
C TYR A 1036 13.20 41.22 21.39
N SER A 1037 12.66 42.33 21.92
CA SER A 1037 12.22 43.50 21.15
C SER A 1037 11.13 43.21 20.09
N ALA A 1038 10.42 42.10 20.24
CA ALA A 1038 9.30 41.68 19.43
C ALA A 1038 8.26 40.93 20.28
N THR A 1039 7.01 40.90 19.82
CA THR A 1039 5.94 40.12 20.44
C THR A 1039 6.01 38.68 19.91
N PRO A 1040 6.16 37.65 20.76
CA PRO A 1040 6.15 36.27 20.31
C PRO A 1040 4.83 35.90 19.61
N THR A 1041 4.91 35.21 18.47
CA THR A 1041 3.79 34.58 17.76
C THR A 1041 3.94 33.06 17.80
N ALA A 1042 2.83 32.33 17.75
CA ALA A 1042 2.86 30.86 17.77
C ALA A 1042 3.48 30.28 16.50
N CYS A 1043 3.25 30.96 15.37
CA CYS A 1043 3.69 30.56 14.03
C CYS A 1043 4.70 31.54 13.42
N GLY A 1044 5.49 31.02 12.47
CA GLY A 1044 6.41 31.78 11.64
C GLY A 1044 7.74 32.14 12.31
N ASP A 1045 8.70 32.52 11.47
CA ASP A 1045 10.07 32.86 11.88
C ASP A 1045 10.13 34.27 12.50
N LEU A 1046 10.87 34.39 13.60
CA LEU A 1046 11.05 35.65 14.33
C LEU A 1046 12.48 35.72 14.83
N TYR A 1047 13.23 36.75 14.44
CA TYR A 1047 14.63 36.94 14.86
C TYR A 1047 14.74 37.26 16.36
N PHE A 1048 15.86 36.86 16.99
CA PHE A 1048 16.10 36.96 18.43
C PHE A 1048 15.04 36.21 19.26
N SER A 1049 14.61 35.05 18.78
CA SER A 1049 13.64 34.19 19.47
C SER A 1049 14.03 32.72 19.47
N GLU A 1050 13.53 31.99 20.46
CA GLU A 1050 13.57 30.52 20.49
C GLU A 1050 12.18 29.96 20.79
N VAL A 1051 11.87 28.81 20.18
CA VAL A 1051 10.62 28.07 20.30
C VAL A 1051 10.90 26.65 20.81
N GLU A 1052 10.08 26.17 21.75
CA GLU A 1052 10.11 24.77 22.23
C GLU A 1052 8.72 24.15 22.27
N ASP A 1053 8.60 22.89 21.87
CA ASP A 1053 7.35 22.13 21.90
C ASP A 1053 7.36 20.94 22.87
N TYR A 1054 6.22 20.67 23.53
CA TYR A 1054 6.01 19.61 24.54
C TYR A 1054 4.63 18.94 24.38
N THR A 1055 4.40 17.83 25.09
CA THR A 1055 3.09 17.15 25.13
C THR A 1055 2.42 17.30 26.50
N LEU A 1056 1.12 17.64 26.55
CA LEU A 1056 0.31 17.61 27.78
C LEU A 1056 -0.82 16.60 27.62
N ASN A 1057 -1.05 15.74 28.61
CA ASN A 1057 -2.18 14.81 28.62
C ASN A 1057 -3.32 15.41 29.45
N ALA A 1058 -4.35 15.91 28.77
CA ALA A 1058 -5.50 16.57 29.35
C ALA A 1058 -6.58 15.58 29.82
N GLY A 1059 -7.25 15.88 30.94
CA GLY A 1059 -8.49 15.20 31.35
C GLY A 1059 -8.32 13.81 31.97
N THR A 1060 -7.09 13.36 32.23
CA THR A 1060 -6.85 12.16 33.03
C THR A 1060 -7.10 12.48 34.50
N SER A 1061 -8.26 12.09 35.01
CA SER A 1061 -8.51 12.11 36.45
C SER A 1061 -7.61 11.07 37.11
N ALA A 1062 -6.76 11.52 38.03
CA ALA A 1062 -6.14 10.64 38.99
C ALA A 1062 -7.24 9.94 39.79
N SER A 1063 -7.45 8.64 39.55
CA SER A 1063 -7.43 7.56 40.56
C SER A 1063 -8.22 6.33 40.11
N PRO A 1064 -7.77 5.09 40.41
CA PRO A 1064 -8.64 4.16 41.09
C PRO A 1064 -8.62 4.52 42.58
N SER A 1065 -9.80 4.67 43.17
CA SER A 1065 -9.93 4.80 44.62
C SER A 1065 -9.20 3.65 45.33
N ARG A 1066 -8.26 3.99 46.22
CA ARG A 1066 -7.87 3.08 47.30
C ARG A 1066 -7.59 3.88 48.56
N SER A 1067 -8.44 3.64 49.55
CA SER A 1067 -8.17 3.95 50.94
C SER A 1067 -6.84 3.34 51.36
N GLY A 1068 -5.84 4.18 51.61
CA GLY A 1068 -4.54 3.75 52.13
C GLY A 1068 -3.53 4.87 51.94
N SER A 1069 -2.98 5.36 53.04
CA SER A 1069 -1.93 6.37 53.15
C SER A 1069 -0.60 5.92 52.53
N GLY A 1070 -0.57 5.67 51.22
CA GLY A 1070 0.61 5.27 50.45
C GLY A 1070 1.04 6.39 49.52
N ILE A 1071 2.23 6.93 49.77
CA ILE A 1071 2.90 7.94 48.96
C ILE A 1071 3.48 7.26 47.71
N ASP A 1072 3.30 7.84 46.52
CA ASP A 1072 3.77 7.29 45.24
C ASP A 1072 5.26 7.60 45.02
N PHE A 1073 6.09 6.75 45.61
CA PHE A 1073 7.54 6.86 45.55
C PHE A 1073 8.11 6.74 44.12
N GLU A 1074 7.38 6.13 43.19
CA GLU A 1074 7.89 5.89 41.83
C GLU A 1074 7.70 7.11 40.93
N ASN A 1075 6.66 7.91 41.13
CA ASN A 1075 6.39 9.09 40.28
C ASN A 1075 6.89 10.41 40.89
N GLU A 1076 7.14 10.47 42.21
CA GLU A 1076 7.50 11.71 42.90
C GLU A 1076 9.02 11.89 43.14
N VAL A 1077 9.85 10.92 42.76
CA VAL A 1077 11.33 11.02 42.85
C VAL A 1077 11.91 11.65 41.57
N SER A 1078 12.56 12.81 41.72
CA SER A 1078 13.24 13.55 40.64
C SER A 1078 14.68 13.93 41.01
N MET A 1079 15.52 14.18 39.99
CA MET A 1079 16.95 14.48 40.15
C MET A 1079 17.34 15.75 39.40
N PHE A 1080 18.05 16.67 40.06
CA PHE A 1080 18.44 17.95 39.47
C PHE A 1080 19.72 18.53 40.11
N PRO A 1081 20.56 19.26 39.36
CA PRO A 1081 20.48 19.44 37.92
C PRO A 1081 20.80 18.14 37.17
N ASN A 1082 20.17 17.92 36.02
CA ASN A 1082 20.43 16.80 35.12
C ASN A 1082 20.32 17.28 33.67
N PRO A 1083 21.43 17.48 32.94
CA PRO A 1083 22.80 17.13 33.33
C PRO A 1083 23.34 17.99 34.49
N SER A 1084 24.17 17.38 35.34
CA SER A 1084 24.89 18.10 36.38
C SER A 1084 26.30 18.48 35.91
N LYS A 1085 26.65 19.76 36.08
CA LYS A 1085 27.96 20.33 35.73
C LYS A 1085 29.05 20.10 36.79
N GLU A 1086 28.65 19.58 37.93
CA GLU A 1086 29.54 19.22 39.03
C GLU A 1086 29.31 17.74 39.35
N SER A 1087 30.24 17.08 40.03
CA SER A 1087 30.00 15.72 40.54
C SER A 1087 29.08 15.72 41.78
N ARG A 1088 27.98 16.47 41.68
CA ARG A 1088 26.95 16.69 42.71
C ARG A 1088 25.58 16.74 42.05
N PHE A 1089 24.55 16.23 42.70
CA PHE A 1089 23.16 16.40 42.26
C PHE A 1089 22.21 16.34 43.45
N ASN A 1090 20.99 16.83 43.29
CA ASN A 1090 19.95 16.77 44.30
C ASN A 1090 18.90 15.74 43.89
N ILE A 1091 18.34 15.07 44.89
CA ILE A 1091 17.20 14.17 44.75
C ILE A 1091 16.04 14.81 45.50
N LYS A 1092 14.95 15.14 44.82
CA LYS A 1092 13.66 15.44 45.46
C LYS A 1092 12.85 14.16 45.52
N TYR A 1093 12.24 13.92 46.66
CA TYR A 1093 11.45 12.73 46.95
C TYR A 1093 10.36 13.11 47.96
N PRO A 1094 9.24 12.38 48.00
CA PRO A 1094 8.17 12.70 48.92
C PRO A 1094 8.51 12.28 50.37
N GLU A 1095 8.00 12.97 51.38
CA GLU A 1095 8.31 12.65 52.79
C GLU A 1095 7.88 11.21 53.15
N TYR A 1096 8.81 10.32 53.50
CA TYR A 1096 8.49 8.97 53.97
C TYR A 1096 9.31 8.58 55.21
N GLY A 1097 8.84 7.57 55.95
CA GLY A 1097 9.54 7.06 57.14
C GLY A 1097 10.55 5.97 56.80
N GLY A 1098 11.84 6.24 56.97
CA GLY A 1098 12.92 5.25 56.85
C GLY A 1098 14.23 5.86 56.34
N ASP A 1099 15.29 5.05 56.31
CA ASP A 1099 16.56 5.45 55.70
C ASP A 1099 16.47 5.33 54.17
N LEU A 1100 17.14 6.24 53.45
CA LEU A 1100 17.21 6.23 51.99
C LEU A 1100 18.54 5.63 51.53
N GLU A 1101 18.50 4.60 50.72
CA GLU A 1101 19.68 4.06 50.03
C GLU A 1101 19.74 4.66 48.61
N VAL A 1102 20.82 5.37 48.30
CA VAL A 1102 21.10 5.92 46.98
C VAL A 1102 22.31 5.21 46.39
N THR A 1103 22.16 4.62 45.21
CA THR A 1103 23.23 3.91 44.49
C THR A 1103 23.38 4.46 43.08
N VAL A 1104 24.57 4.93 42.71
CA VAL A 1104 24.92 5.37 41.35
C VAL A 1104 25.66 4.24 40.64
N LEU A 1105 25.18 3.83 39.47
CA LEU A 1105 25.64 2.71 38.66
C LEU A 1105 26.10 3.20 37.28
N SER A 1106 27.17 2.62 36.74
CA SER A 1106 27.51 2.75 35.32
C SER A 1106 26.49 2.01 34.44
N LEU A 1107 26.49 2.28 33.13
CA LEU A 1107 25.62 1.58 32.17
C LEU A 1107 25.93 0.06 32.06
N GLN A 1108 27.13 -0.36 32.44
CA GLN A 1108 27.51 -1.78 32.55
C GLN A 1108 27.12 -2.39 33.92
N GLY A 1109 26.40 -1.66 34.78
CA GLY A 1109 25.91 -2.12 36.07
C GLY A 1109 26.91 -2.05 37.24
N VAL A 1110 28.06 -1.40 37.07
CA VAL A 1110 29.09 -1.27 38.12
C VAL A 1110 28.71 -0.13 39.09
N THR A 1111 28.75 -0.37 40.40
CA THR A 1111 28.47 0.67 41.41
C THR A 1111 29.62 1.66 41.52
N VAL A 1112 29.32 2.95 41.31
CA VAL A 1112 30.26 4.08 41.32
C VAL A 1112 30.18 4.86 42.62
N HIS A 1113 28.99 4.92 43.22
CA HIS A 1113 28.76 5.54 44.52
C HIS A 1113 27.57 4.89 45.20
N GLN A 1114 27.61 4.77 46.52
CA GLN A 1114 26.51 4.26 47.31
C GLN A 1114 26.55 4.92 48.68
N GLU A 1115 25.42 5.48 49.11
CA GLU A 1115 25.27 6.03 50.46
C GLU A 1115 23.87 5.76 51.02
N VAL A 1116 23.81 5.66 52.35
CA VAL A 1116 22.55 5.52 53.10
C VAL A 1116 22.34 6.78 53.90
N ILE A 1117 21.25 7.49 53.64
CA ILE A 1117 20.88 8.75 54.28
C ILE A 1117 19.88 8.45 55.40
N PRO A 1118 20.24 8.68 56.67
CA PRO A 1118 19.35 8.40 57.80
C PRO A 1118 18.13 9.30 57.80
N GLN A 1119 16.99 8.78 58.29
CA GLN A 1119 15.69 9.48 58.30
C GLN A 1119 15.75 10.94 58.80
N GLN A 1120 16.58 11.28 59.79
CA GLN A 1120 16.68 12.65 60.31
C GLN A 1120 17.26 13.67 59.31
N ALA A 1121 18.07 13.21 58.35
CA ALA A 1121 18.58 14.03 57.26
C ALA A 1121 17.62 14.07 56.06
N ALA A 1122 16.64 13.17 56.01
CA ALA A 1122 15.70 12.99 54.90
C ALA A 1122 14.33 13.68 55.09
N ASN A 1123 14.18 14.54 56.11
CA ASN A 1123 12.92 15.25 56.37
C ASN A 1123 12.80 16.59 55.62
N THR A 1124 13.64 16.86 54.62
CA THR A 1124 13.64 18.11 53.85
C THR A 1124 12.98 17.97 52.47
N GLY A 1125 12.47 16.78 52.11
CA GLY A 1125 11.92 16.49 50.76
C GLY A 1125 12.95 16.62 49.63
N MET A 1126 14.22 16.83 49.97
CA MET A 1126 15.34 17.05 49.05
C MET A 1126 16.65 16.68 49.75
N ILE A 1127 17.52 15.92 49.08
CA ILE A 1127 18.88 15.57 49.56
C ILE A 1127 19.89 15.84 48.45
N SER A 1128 21.04 16.41 48.80
CA SER A 1128 22.18 16.60 47.90
C SER A 1128 23.18 15.45 48.01
N ILE A 1129 23.50 14.80 46.89
CA ILE A 1129 24.49 13.73 46.76
C ILE A 1129 25.75 14.31 46.15
N GLN A 1130 26.89 14.17 46.84
CA GLN A 1130 28.21 14.57 46.33
C GLN A 1130 29.05 13.32 46.06
N LEU A 1131 29.53 13.18 44.82
CA LEU A 1131 30.37 12.07 44.42
C LEU A 1131 31.84 12.38 44.72
N ASN A 1132 32.56 11.38 45.22
CA ASN A 1132 33.96 11.50 45.65
C ASN A 1132 34.96 11.53 44.49
N GLN A 1133 34.50 11.40 43.24
CA GLN A 1133 35.33 11.41 42.04
C GLN A 1133 34.68 12.29 40.98
N ASN A 1134 35.50 12.99 40.20
CA ASN A 1134 35.05 13.68 39.00
C ASN A 1134 34.65 12.65 37.95
N ILE A 1135 33.34 12.40 37.85
CA ILE A 1135 32.78 11.48 36.86
C ILE A 1135 32.12 12.26 35.72
N ARG A 1136 32.22 11.73 34.50
CA ARG A 1136 31.61 12.27 33.28
C ARG A 1136 30.86 11.17 32.55
N GLY A 1137 29.77 11.53 31.88
CA GLY A 1137 28.93 10.60 31.12
C GLY A 1137 27.61 10.27 31.82
N THR A 1138 26.91 9.26 31.29
CA THR A 1138 25.59 8.84 31.76
C THR A 1138 25.71 7.75 32.83
N PHE A 1139 24.94 7.90 33.91
CA PHE A 1139 24.83 6.94 35.00
C PHE A 1139 23.35 6.67 35.34
N LEU A 1140 23.11 5.53 35.99
CA LEU A 1140 21.82 5.19 36.57
C LEU A 1140 21.88 5.38 38.07
N VAL A 1141 20.95 6.15 38.64
CA VAL A 1141 20.81 6.33 40.07
C VAL A 1141 19.61 5.55 40.54
N ARG A 1142 19.85 4.52 41.34
CA ARG A 1142 18.82 3.79 42.07
C ARG A 1142 18.60 4.47 43.42
N VAL A 1143 17.37 4.83 43.70
CA VAL A 1143 16.91 5.39 44.97
C VAL A 1143 15.96 4.39 45.59
N LYS A 1144 16.30 3.89 46.77
CA LYS A 1144 15.58 2.78 47.41
C LYS A 1144 15.30 3.11 48.87
N ASN A 1145 14.09 2.81 49.31
CA ASN A 1145 13.73 2.76 50.72
C ASN A 1145 13.44 1.31 51.14
N ASN A 1146 12.91 1.10 52.34
CA ASN A 1146 12.63 -0.24 52.87
C ASN A 1146 11.54 -1.02 52.10
N THR A 1147 10.70 -0.36 51.29
CA THR A 1147 9.53 -0.96 50.62
C THR A 1147 9.51 -0.80 49.10
N SER A 1148 10.29 0.14 48.55
CA SER A 1148 10.20 0.61 47.16
C SER A 1148 11.56 1.02 46.63
N SER A 1149 11.78 0.87 45.32
CA SER A 1149 13.00 1.27 44.63
C SER A 1149 12.65 1.88 43.28
N VAL A 1150 13.31 2.97 42.92
CA VAL A 1150 13.16 3.65 41.64
C VAL A 1150 14.54 3.88 41.02
N VAL A 1151 14.63 3.80 39.70
CA VAL A 1151 15.87 4.07 38.96
C VAL A 1151 15.64 5.28 38.05
N ARG A 1152 16.59 6.21 38.05
CA ARG A 1152 16.61 7.41 37.21
C ARG A 1152 17.93 7.53 36.48
N LYS A 1153 17.91 8.11 35.29
CA LYS A 1153 19.13 8.46 34.55
C LYS A 1153 19.64 9.80 35.04
N ILE A 1154 20.96 9.91 35.25
CA ILE A 1154 21.63 11.20 35.46
C ILE A 1154 22.85 11.32 34.53
N GLN A 1155 23.10 12.52 34.04
CA GLN A 1155 24.26 12.85 33.21
C GLN A 1155 25.18 13.83 33.96
N PHE A 1156 26.49 13.59 33.91
CA PHE A 1156 27.52 14.50 34.43
C PHE A 1156 28.41 15.01 33.29
N GLU A 1157 28.62 16.33 33.20
CA GLU A 1157 29.38 17.00 32.13
C GLU A 1157 30.90 17.13 32.35
#